data_AF-A0A423VKI5-F1
#
_entry.id   AF-A0A423VKI5-F1
#
_cell.length_a   1.000
_cell.length_b   1.000
_cell.length_c   1.000
_cell.angle_alpha   90.00
_cell.angle_beta   90.00
_cell.angle_gamma   90.00
#
_symmetry.space_group_name_H-M   'P 1'
#
loop_
_entity.id
_entity.type
_entity.pdbx_description
1 polymer ?
#
loop_
_entity_poly.entity_id
_entity_poly.type
_entity_poly.pdbx_seq_one_letter_code
_entity_poly.pdbx_strand_id
1 'polypeptide(L)'
;MENVTLDINSGPGDITNNPDVGQVNLLTVNGTAVQHDEPSTQPLPVNGHGHYPKSRVNLIDRFVDEPRKIRVVVIGGGLAGILAGCLLPEKVPGIELVIYEKNPDFGGTWYENVYPGVRCDIPSHVYQSTFSPKTDWSDEFAPGAEIRDYWQSVARKYDVYRFAKFNHQVEDANWDAVAGVWTLNITDLDTSSVIQEKADVVMSCIGRFNSWRLPNYPGISEYKGVLRHASHWDPDFDPTGKRVAVIGNGASGIQLVANIQPNVSRLDHYARSKTWIAASWAGDERTLGPQPIPDEKKKALEDPQVYLDFRKNMEDKYWRRFSTFLKGEANDKVRQMFTETMRARLSKKPELLDNLIPDFSPNCRRPTPGPGYLEALQEDNVDFIRQPIKKFTQTGIESVDGIHREVDAVFCATGANGDMVPPFPIRAHGRELASLWHPDGEHGFPYTYLGAATPGFPNLLFVHGPHAAGPSGTVPHSVEVQLTYYAKVLRKMSREGIKSIVPKKKATDDFVEYCDAFFAKTVLADGCSSCIGYAPYAAGLYMNSRYGTQWLELFGAALCGISAGVFWMAETAIAIAYPEPWNKGKALGYWLTFRVSGQIIGGAVNLGLNAKANTAGKVSYTVYILFIAIQAAGPFVAFLLNKPVWFSVRTRALGSFLGGITAIISGNILGYWIDRTRIPLKRRVRLGFAVIVILQGAWWTWATIIVTRFSRTHPTYDWSDSEFGQGFGVFVFLTVGFQLNYLYL
;
A
#
# COMPACT_ATOMS: atom_id res chain seq x y z
N MET A 1 16.02 -13.56 -32.07
CA MET A 1 14.83 -13.91 -32.88
C MET A 1 15.09 -15.26 -33.50
N GLU A 2 14.49 -16.30 -32.94
CA GLU A 2 13.62 -17.26 -33.63
C GLU A 2 12.97 -18.10 -32.52
N ASN A 3 11.64 -18.05 -32.46
CA ASN A 3 10.81 -18.71 -31.46
C ASN A 3 10.64 -20.17 -31.87
N VAL A 4 10.97 -21.11 -30.99
CA VAL A 4 10.51 -22.49 -31.11
C VAL A 4 9.43 -22.74 -30.07
N THR A 5 8.19 -22.73 -30.54
CA THR A 5 6.99 -23.14 -29.82
C THR A 5 6.84 -24.65 -30.01
N LEU A 6 6.86 -25.44 -28.94
CA LEU A 6 6.54 -26.86 -28.97
C LEU A 6 5.08 -27.04 -28.57
N ASP A 7 4.24 -27.34 -29.56
CA ASP A 7 2.84 -27.72 -29.40
C ASP A 7 2.77 -29.24 -29.24
N ILE A 8 2.21 -29.70 -28.12
CA ILE A 8 2.16 -31.12 -27.75
C ILE A 8 0.72 -31.59 -27.92
N ASN A 9 0.36 -32.11 -29.11
CA ASN A 9 -0.87 -32.87 -29.34
C ASN A 9 -0.85 -33.55 -30.72
N SER A 10 -0.28 -34.74 -30.82
CA SER A 10 -0.71 -35.77 -31.79
C SER A 10 -0.07 -37.13 -31.47
N GLY A 11 -0.91 -38.17 -31.48
CA GLY A 11 -0.54 -39.56 -31.20
C GLY A 11 0.26 -40.24 -32.32
N PRO A 12 0.57 -41.55 -32.17
CA PRO A 12 1.62 -42.20 -32.92
C PRO A 12 1.16 -42.55 -34.34
N GLY A 13 1.95 -42.14 -35.33
CA GLY A 13 1.81 -42.57 -36.72
C GLY A 13 3.18 -42.88 -37.29
N ASP A 14 3.36 -44.14 -37.71
CA ASP A 14 4.46 -44.61 -38.55
C ASP A 14 4.57 -43.77 -39.84
N ILE A 15 5.80 -43.66 -40.40
CA ILE A 15 6.16 -43.92 -41.81
C ILE A 15 7.63 -43.51 -42.07
N THR A 16 8.36 -44.53 -42.53
CA THR A 16 9.65 -44.70 -43.23
C THR A 16 10.35 -43.54 -44.01
N ASN A 17 11.69 -43.60 -43.96
CA ASN A 17 12.74 -43.28 -44.97
C ASN A 17 12.72 -41.95 -45.76
N ASN A 18 13.74 -41.10 -45.52
CA ASN A 18 14.53 -40.46 -46.60
C ASN A 18 15.88 -39.90 -46.06
N PRO A 19 17.03 -40.06 -46.74
CA PRO A 19 18.31 -39.48 -46.34
C PRO A 19 18.64 -38.21 -47.14
N ASP A 20 19.11 -37.15 -46.49
CA ASP A 20 19.99 -36.15 -47.12
C ASP A 20 20.68 -35.28 -46.05
N VAL A 21 22.01 -35.29 -46.06
CA VAL A 21 22.90 -34.59 -45.13
C VAL A 21 23.58 -33.44 -45.85
N GLY A 22 23.36 -32.21 -45.41
CA GLY A 22 24.10 -31.01 -45.83
C GLY A 22 25.07 -30.54 -44.75
N GLN A 23 26.36 -30.47 -45.10
CA GLN A 23 27.46 -29.92 -44.29
C GLN A 23 27.34 -28.40 -44.08
N VAL A 24 27.75 -27.90 -42.90
CA VAL A 24 27.98 -26.47 -42.65
C VAL A 24 29.39 -26.25 -42.07
N ASN A 25 30.13 -25.33 -42.70
CA ASN A 25 31.50 -24.92 -42.37
C ASN A 25 31.56 -24.00 -41.13
N LEU A 26 32.62 -24.17 -40.32
CA LEU A 26 33.00 -23.28 -39.21
C LEU A 26 34.13 -22.34 -39.63
N LEU A 27 33.98 -21.05 -39.34
CA LEU A 27 35.02 -20.01 -39.43
C LEU A 27 35.57 -19.71 -38.02
N THR A 28 36.89 -19.78 -37.88
CA THR A 28 37.71 -19.40 -36.72
C THR A 28 38.14 -17.93 -36.74
N VAL A 29 38.24 -17.25 -35.58
CA VAL A 29 39.21 -16.16 -35.32
C VAL A 29 39.63 -16.10 -33.83
N ASN A 30 40.95 -16.01 -33.61
CA ASN A 30 41.76 -15.80 -32.39
C ASN A 30 41.44 -14.49 -31.63
N GLY A 31 41.85 -14.18 -30.39
CA GLY A 31 42.74 -14.81 -29.41
C GLY A 31 43.24 -13.75 -28.39
N THR A 32 43.42 -14.13 -27.13
CA THR A 32 44.43 -13.59 -26.17
C THR A 32 44.35 -14.42 -24.89
N ALA A 33 45.47 -15.06 -24.52
CA ALA A 33 45.57 -16.01 -23.43
C ALA A 33 46.21 -15.36 -22.18
N VAL A 34 45.66 -15.68 -21.01
CA VAL A 34 46.27 -15.45 -19.69
C VAL A 34 46.89 -16.78 -19.23
N GLN A 35 48.13 -16.69 -18.75
CA GLN A 35 49.00 -17.78 -18.33
C GLN A 35 48.69 -18.17 -16.87
N HIS A 36 48.59 -19.47 -16.57
CA HIS A 36 48.71 -19.98 -15.19
C HIS A 36 49.35 -21.38 -15.16
N ASP A 37 50.11 -21.58 -14.09
CA ASP A 37 51.16 -22.55 -13.78
C ASP A 37 50.88 -24.05 -13.99
N GLU A 38 51.95 -24.79 -14.30
CA GLU A 38 51.99 -26.25 -14.37
C GLU A 38 52.09 -26.92 -12.99
N PRO A 39 51.50 -28.12 -12.84
CA PRO A 39 52.12 -29.18 -12.04
C PRO A 39 52.41 -30.45 -12.86
N SER A 40 53.52 -31.07 -12.45
CA SER A 40 54.27 -32.17 -13.06
C SER A 40 53.46 -33.36 -13.60
N THR A 41 53.87 -33.80 -14.79
CA THR A 41 53.42 -34.98 -15.50
C THR A 41 54.28 -36.21 -15.18
N GLN A 42 53.71 -37.20 -14.51
CA GLN A 42 54.09 -38.60 -14.68
C GLN A 42 52.81 -39.37 -15.05
N PRO A 43 52.59 -39.70 -16.33
CA PRO A 43 51.44 -40.47 -16.75
C PRO A 43 51.69 -41.98 -16.60
N LEU A 44 50.72 -42.70 -16.02
CA LEU A 44 50.62 -44.15 -16.15
C LEU A 44 50.23 -44.49 -17.61
N PRO A 45 50.85 -45.51 -18.24
CA PRO A 45 50.61 -45.80 -19.64
C PRO A 45 49.30 -46.60 -19.79
N VAL A 46 48.36 -46.05 -20.54
CA VAL A 46 47.23 -46.81 -21.09
C VAL A 46 47.23 -46.65 -22.60
N ASN A 47 47.19 -47.80 -23.27
CA ASN A 47 47.41 -47.99 -24.69
C ASN A 47 46.48 -47.17 -25.59
N GLY A 48 47.10 -46.51 -26.56
CA GLY A 48 46.61 -46.25 -27.92
C GLY A 48 45.12 -45.99 -28.11
N HIS A 49 44.70 -44.73 -28.02
CA HIS A 49 43.81 -44.02 -28.96
C HIS A 49 43.89 -42.52 -28.59
N GLY A 50 43.76 -41.62 -29.57
CA GLY A 50 44.09 -40.19 -29.46
C GLY A 50 43.52 -39.47 -28.23
N HIS A 51 44.19 -38.39 -27.79
CA HIS A 51 43.80 -37.58 -26.64
C HIS A 51 42.32 -37.18 -26.68
N TYR A 52 41.46 -37.98 -26.05
CA TYR A 52 40.09 -37.60 -25.80
C TYR A 52 40.12 -36.42 -24.83
N PRO A 53 39.45 -35.30 -25.14
CA PRO A 53 39.46 -34.14 -24.25
C PRO A 53 38.90 -34.56 -22.90
N LYS A 54 39.66 -34.29 -21.83
CA LYS A 54 39.19 -34.51 -20.46
C LYS A 54 37.92 -33.68 -20.26
N SER A 55 36.82 -34.36 -19.91
CA SER A 55 35.58 -33.68 -19.59
C SER A 55 35.82 -32.71 -18.45
N ARG A 56 35.30 -31.48 -18.59
CA ARG A 56 35.26 -30.49 -17.51
C ARG A 56 34.06 -30.72 -16.57
N VAL A 57 33.21 -31.70 -16.89
CA VAL A 57 32.03 -32.06 -16.10
C VAL A 57 32.44 -33.04 -15.01
N ASN A 58 32.35 -32.61 -13.76
CA ASN A 58 32.42 -33.51 -12.61
C ASN A 58 31.05 -34.18 -12.45
N LEU A 59 31.04 -35.52 -12.46
CA LEU A 59 29.84 -36.28 -12.14
C LEU A 59 29.57 -36.16 -10.64
N ILE A 60 28.31 -35.94 -10.27
CA ILE A 60 27.89 -35.93 -8.88
C ILE A 60 27.59 -37.38 -8.51
N ASP A 61 28.37 -37.93 -7.58
CA ASP A 61 28.18 -39.28 -7.06
C ASP A 61 27.04 -39.28 -6.02
N ARG A 62 25.80 -39.39 -6.50
CA ARG A 62 24.58 -39.48 -5.68
C ARG A 62 23.48 -40.24 -6.40
N PHE A 63 22.52 -40.79 -5.66
CA PHE A 63 21.37 -41.44 -6.27
C PHE A 63 20.44 -40.43 -6.96
N VAL A 64 19.78 -40.85 -8.03
CA VAL A 64 18.89 -39.99 -8.83
C VAL A 64 17.74 -39.39 -8.00
N ASP A 65 17.26 -40.14 -7.00
CA ASP A 65 16.17 -39.70 -6.10
C ASP A 65 16.68 -39.00 -4.83
N GLU A 66 18.00 -38.86 -4.65
CA GLU A 66 18.56 -38.20 -3.48
C GLU A 66 18.47 -36.68 -3.61
N PRO A 67 17.64 -36.01 -2.79
CA PRO A 67 17.46 -34.57 -2.85
C PRO A 67 18.79 -33.85 -2.55
N ARG A 68 19.10 -32.78 -3.29
CA ARG A 68 20.25 -31.93 -2.94
C ARG A 68 19.98 -31.25 -1.61
N LYS A 69 20.96 -31.21 -0.71
CA LYS A 69 20.88 -30.33 0.45
C LYS A 69 20.70 -28.88 -0.01
N ILE A 70 19.85 -28.16 0.72
CA ILE A 70 19.57 -26.74 0.47
C ILE A 70 19.70 -25.97 1.78
N ARG A 71 20.49 -24.89 1.74
CA ARG A 71 20.70 -24.03 2.91
C ARG A 71 19.68 -22.90 2.92
N VAL A 72 18.85 -22.87 3.94
CA VAL A 72 17.75 -21.91 4.08
C VAL A 72 17.98 -21.07 5.33
N VAL A 73 18.10 -19.76 5.14
CA VAL A 73 18.21 -18.80 6.23
C VAL A 73 16.85 -18.14 6.45
N VAL A 74 16.33 -18.28 7.67
CA VAL A 74 15.12 -17.60 8.15
C VAL A 74 15.54 -16.40 8.99
N ILE A 75 14.98 -15.23 8.68
CA ILE A 75 15.27 -13.99 9.41
C ILE A 75 14.06 -13.66 10.31
N GLY A 76 14.23 -13.80 11.61
CA GLY A 76 13.21 -13.54 12.64
C GLY A 76 12.71 -14.81 13.33
N GLY A 77 12.68 -14.77 14.66
CA GLY A 77 12.26 -15.79 15.63
C GLY A 77 10.93 -15.47 16.32
N GLY A 78 10.02 -14.77 15.61
CA GLY A 78 8.60 -14.70 16.01
C GLY A 78 7.86 -16.00 15.71
N LEU A 79 6.52 -15.98 15.85
CA LEU A 79 5.68 -17.15 15.53
C LEU A 79 5.95 -17.73 14.13
N ALA A 80 6.27 -16.87 13.15
CA ALA A 80 6.62 -17.30 11.80
C ALA A 80 7.94 -18.07 11.71
N GLY A 81 8.98 -17.61 12.41
CA GLY A 81 10.26 -18.33 12.50
C GLY A 81 10.12 -19.65 13.25
N ILE A 82 9.37 -19.67 14.35
CA ILE A 82 9.09 -20.88 15.12
C ILE A 82 8.36 -21.90 14.26
N LEU A 83 7.29 -21.50 13.59
CA LEU A 83 6.54 -22.39 12.69
C LEU A 83 7.40 -22.86 11.50
N ALA A 84 8.31 -22.03 10.99
CA ALA A 84 9.25 -22.44 9.95
C ALA A 84 10.19 -23.55 10.47
N GLY A 85 10.70 -23.39 11.70
CA GLY A 85 11.50 -24.39 12.39
C GLY A 85 10.76 -25.70 12.69
N CYS A 86 9.45 -25.65 12.97
CA CYS A 86 8.64 -26.85 13.14
C CYS A 86 8.32 -27.55 11.81
N LEU A 87 7.93 -26.79 10.78
CA LEU A 87 7.32 -27.37 9.58
C LEU A 87 8.32 -27.69 8.46
N LEU A 88 9.36 -26.87 8.27
CA LEU A 88 10.27 -27.03 7.13
C LEU A 88 11.15 -28.29 7.25
N PRO A 89 11.78 -28.60 8.40
CA PRO A 89 12.57 -29.82 8.55
C PRO A 89 11.76 -31.09 8.29
N GLU A 90 10.52 -31.14 8.78
CA GLU A 90 9.61 -32.28 8.58
C GLU A 90 9.14 -32.41 7.13
N LYS A 91 9.00 -31.29 6.41
CA LYS A 91 8.43 -31.28 5.05
C LYS A 91 9.49 -31.25 3.95
N VAL A 92 10.75 -30.96 4.24
CA VAL A 92 11.82 -30.76 3.25
C VAL A 92 13.04 -31.62 3.63
N PRO A 93 13.14 -32.85 3.11
CA PRO A 93 14.27 -33.73 3.42
C PRO A 93 15.61 -33.09 3.05
N GLY A 94 16.59 -33.16 3.97
CA GLY A 94 17.94 -32.64 3.75
C GLY A 94 18.07 -31.11 3.79
N ILE A 95 17.06 -30.40 4.30
CA ILE A 95 17.16 -28.94 4.52
C ILE A 95 18.19 -28.62 5.60
N GLU A 96 19.05 -27.65 5.31
CA GLU A 96 19.97 -27.05 6.29
C GLU A 96 19.38 -25.71 6.72
N LEU A 97 18.61 -25.72 7.81
CA LEU A 97 17.88 -24.56 8.31
C LEU A 97 18.67 -23.82 9.39
N VAL A 98 18.76 -22.50 9.28
CA VAL A 98 19.24 -21.60 10.34
C VAL A 98 18.26 -20.45 10.51
N ILE A 99 17.93 -20.10 11.76
CA ILE A 99 17.07 -18.98 12.13
C ILE A 99 17.92 -17.94 12.86
N TYR A 100 18.00 -16.73 12.33
CA TYR A 100 18.65 -15.60 13.00
C TYR A 100 17.61 -14.70 13.66
N GLU A 101 17.79 -14.40 14.95
CA GLU A 101 16.90 -13.56 15.75
C GLU A 101 17.74 -12.55 16.55
N LYS A 102 17.35 -11.27 16.48
CA LYS A 102 18.03 -10.18 17.19
C LYS A 102 17.76 -10.22 18.69
N ASN A 103 16.64 -10.77 19.11
CA ASN A 103 16.27 -10.89 20.51
C ASN A 103 17.01 -12.07 21.18
N PRO A 104 17.19 -12.05 22.52
CA PRO A 104 17.78 -13.14 23.29
C PRO A 104 17.00 -14.46 23.29
N ASP A 105 15.73 -14.46 22.89
CA ASP A 105 14.89 -15.65 22.82
C ASP A 105 13.80 -15.48 21.75
N PHE A 106 13.07 -16.55 21.47
CA PHE A 106 11.91 -16.57 20.62
C PHE A 106 10.73 -15.77 21.22
N GLY A 107 9.89 -15.25 20.32
CA GLY A 107 8.61 -14.63 20.68
C GLY A 107 8.22 -13.46 19.77
N GLY A 108 9.20 -12.82 19.13
CA GLY A 108 8.99 -11.71 18.19
C GLY A 108 8.14 -10.59 18.83
N THR A 109 6.98 -10.32 18.27
CA THR A 109 6.06 -9.29 18.80
C THR A 109 5.73 -9.49 20.28
N TRP A 110 5.56 -10.74 20.73
CA TRP A 110 5.25 -11.07 22.14
C TRP A 110 6.48 -11.05 23.06
N TYR A 111 7.68 -11.00 22.49
CA TYR A 111 8.91 -10.76 23.24
C TYR A 111 9.10 -9.25 23.49
N GLU A 112 8.95 -8.43 22.44
CA GLU A 112 9.21 -6.98 22.54
C GLU A 112 8.09 -6.20 23.23
N ASN A 113 6.82 -6.58 23.04
CA ASN A 113 5.69 -5.83 23.56
C ASN A 113 5.28 -6.37 24.94
N VAL A 114 5.76 -5.72 25.99
CA VAL A 114 5.50 -6.07 27.41
C VAL A 114 4.83 -4.94 28.20
N TYR A 115 4.26 -3.95 27.50
CA TYR A 115 3.57 -2.82 28.14
C TYR A 115 2.26 -3.26 28.84
N PRO A 116 1.79 -2.53 29.87
CA PRO A 116 0.56 -2.84 30.59
C PRO A 116 -0.64 -2.99 29.66
N GLY A 117 -1.35 -4.11 29.79
CA GLY A 117 -2.54 -4.40 29.00
C GLY A 117 -2.29 -5.09 27.65
N VAL A 118 -1.05 -5.40 27.29
CA VAL A 118 -0.74 -6.09 26.03
C VAL A 118 -1.43 -7.46 25.93
N ARG A 119 -2.32 -7.60 24.94
CA ARG A 119 -3.14 -8.81 24.69
C ARG A 119 -3.44 -8.98 23.21
N CYS A 120 -3.71 -10.21 22.77
CA CYS A 120 -4.15 -10.49 21.40
C CYS A 120 -5.63 -10.17 21.21
N ASP A 121 -6.00 -9.55 20.10
CA ASP A 121 -7.40 -9.18 19.80
C ASP A 121 -8.31 -10.33 19.38
N ILE A 122 -7.76 -11.53 19.29
CA ILE A 122 -8.43 -12.75 18.87
C ILE A 122 -8.35 -13.75 20.05
N PRO A 123 -9.39 -14.57 20.29
CA PRO A 123 -9.37 -15.56 21.35
C PRO A 123 -8.16 -16.49 21.32
N SER A 124 -7.64 -16.81 22.51
CA SER A 124 -6.40 -17.57 22.70
C SER A 124 -6.43 -18.93 21.98
N HIS A 125 -7.59 -19.60 22.00
CA HIS A 125 -7.80 -20.92 21.39
C HIS A 125 -7.66 -20.94 19.86
N VAL A 126 -7.68 -19.79 19.20
CA VAL A 126 -7.51 -19.71 17.74
C VAL A 126 -6.28 -18.89 17.33
N TYR A 127 -5.63 -18.23 18.31
CA TYR A 127 -4.31 -17.64 18.16
C TYR A 127 -3.20 -18.61 18.60
N GLN A 128 -3.18 -19.80 17.98
CA GLN A 128 -2.23 -20.86 18.30
C GLN A 128 -2.01 -21.75 17.06
N SER A 129 -1.04 -22.66 17.14
CA SER A 129 -0.80 -23.63 16.07
C SER A 129 -1.97 -24.62 15.91
N THR A 130 -2.18 -25.10 14.68
CA THR A 130 -3.16 -26.17 14.41
C THR A 130 -2.67 -27.56 14.84
N PHE A 131 -1.36 -27.78 14.86
CA PHE A 131 -0.75 -29.08 15.18
C PHE A 131 -0.22 -29.17 16.63
N SER A 132 -0.25 -28.08 17.39
CA SER A 132 0.13 -28.08 18.81
C SER A 132 -0.86 -27.29 19.68
N PRO A 133 -2.12 -27.73 19.80
CA PRO A 133 -3.12 -27.04 20.59
C PRO A 133 -2.78 -26.99 22.09
N LYS A 134 -3.14 -25.88 22.74
CA LYS A 134 -3.14 -25.65 24.19
C LYS A 134 -4.58 -25.51 24.68
N THR A 135 -5.02 -26.36 25.60
CA THR A 135 -6.42 -26.43 26.08
C THR A 135 -6.65 -25.65 27.38
N ASP A 136 -5.57 -25.35 28.10
CA ASP A 136 -5.53 -24.76 29.44
C ASP A 136 -5.11 -23.28 29.41
N TRP A 137 -5.64 -22.50 28.48
CA TRP A 137 -5.45 -21.05 28.49
C TRP A 137 -6.04 -20.43 29.77
N SER A 138 -5.37 -19.41 30.33
CA SER A 138 -5.83 -18.76 31.56
C SER A 138 -7.07 -17.88 31.32
N ASP A 139 -7.19 -17.33 30.12
CA ASP A 139 -8.16 -16.30 29.74
C ASP A 139 -8.61 -16.51 28.28
N GLU A 140 -9.86 -16.13 27.98
CA GLU A 140 -10.35 -16.09 26.59
C GLU A 140 -9.48 -15.22 25.69
N PHE A 141 -8.93 -14.12 26.23
CA PHE A 141 -7.96 -13.25 25.58
C PHE A 141 -6.69 -13.15 26.43
N ALA A 142 -5.78 -14.12 26.22
CA ALA A 142 -4.58 -14.31 27.01
C ALA A 142 -3.67 -13.05 27.03
N PRO A 143 -3.06 -12.74 28.20
CA PRO A 143 -1.96 -11.80 28.31
C PRO A 143 -0.82 -12.12 27.34
N GLY A 144 -0.13 -11.08 26.86
CA GLY A 144 0.98 -11.26 25.92
C GLY A 144 2.09 -12.20 26.41
N ALA A 145 2.35 -12.23 27.73
CA ALA A 145 3.30 -13.15 28.34
C ALA A 145 2.90 -14.63 28.17
N GLU A 146 1.63 -14.97 28.40
CA GLU A 146 1.14 -16.35 28.23
C GLU A 146 1.22 -16.78 26.74
N ILE A 147 0.95 -15.86 25.82
CA ILE A 147 1.08 -16.12 24.38
C ILE A 147 2.55 -16.35 23.99
N ARG A 148 3.48 -15.53 24.51
CA ARG A 148 4.92 -15.73 24.33
C ARG A 148 5.33 -17.11 24.84
N ASP A 149 4.93 -17.45 26.06
CA ASP A 149 5.30 -18.71 26.72
C ASP A 149 4.74 -19.91 25.95
N TYR A 150 3.52 -19.80 25.40
CA TYR A 150 2.96 -20.81 24.48
C TYR A 150 3.87 -21.02 23.27
N TRP A 151 4.25 -19.96 22.54
CA TRP A 151 5.08 -20.10 21.35
C TRP A 151 6.49 -20.64 21.66
N GLN A 152 7.08 -20.22 22.77
CA GLN A 152 8.36 -20.79 23.23
C GLN A 152 8.21 -22.26 23.63
N SER A 153 7.09 -22.66 24.25
CA SER A 153 6.82 -24.07 24.56
C SER A 153 6.71 -24.92 23.30
N VAL A 154 6.10 -24.39 22.23
CA VAL A 154 6.05 -25.05 20.91
C VAL A 154 7.47 -25.17 20.35
N ALA A 155 8.26 -24.10 20.39
CA ALA A 155 9.65 -24.13 19.93
C ALA A 155 10.50 -25.18 20.69
N ARG A 156 10.31 -25.33 22.00
CA ARG A 156 10.97 -26.38 22.81
C ARG A 156 10.46 -27.77 22.44
N LYS A 157 9.13 -27.96 22.32
CA LYS A 157 8.50 -29.25 22.01
C LYS A 157 8.97 -29.85 20.69
N TYR A 158 9.21 -29.01 19.68
CA TYR A 158 9.66 -29.43 18.35
C TYR A 158 11.16 -29.20 18.11
N ASP A 159 11.95 -28.99 19.18
CA ASP A 159 13.41 -28.84 19.13
C ASP A 159 13.88 -27.76 18.13
N VAL A 160 13.14 -26.65 18.05
CA VAL A 160 13.41 -25.55 17.10
C VAL A 160 14.62 -24.74 17.52
N TYR A 161 14.93 -24.70 18.83
CA TYR A 161 16.08 -23.98 19.38
C TYR A 161 17.41 -24.39 18.75
N ARG A 162 17.56 -25.64 18.29
CA ARG A 162 18.78 -26.12 17.61
C ARG A 162 19.09 -25.38 16.31
N PHE A 163 18.09 -24.80 15.67
CA PHE A 163 18.25 -24.03 14.43
C PHE A 163 18.54 -22.55 14.68
N ALA A 164 18.38 -22.08 15.92
CA ALA A 164 18.37 -20.66 16.24
C ALA A 164 19.75 -20.10 16.59
N LYS A 165 19.97 -18.86 16.18
CA LYS A 165 21.07 -17.98 16.60
C LYS A 165 20.44 -16.70 17.13
N PHE A 166 20.38 -16.58 18.46
CA PHE A 166 19.85 -15.41 19.17
C PHE A 166 20.91 -14.33 19.31
N ASN A 167 20.50 -13.09 19.61
CA ASN A 167 21.39 -11.93 19.63
C ASN A 167 22.14 -11.75 18.30
N HIS A 168 21.56 -12.17 17.17
CA HIS A 168 22.17 -12.02 15.85
C HIS A 168 21.25 -11.19 14.96
N GLN A 169 21.73 -10.01 14.56
CA GLN A 169 21.01 -9.09 13.68
C GLN A 169 21.53 -9.20 12.26
N VAL A 170 20.63 -9.46 11.30
CA VAL A 170 20.98 -9.40 9.87
C VAL A 170 21.05 -7.94 9.44
N GLU A 171 22.19 -7.53 8.90
CA GLU A 171 22.45 -6.14 8.48
C GLU A 171 22.22 -5.92 6.99
N ASP A 172 22.46 -6.93 6.16
CA ASP A 172 22.16 -6.89 4.73
C ASP A 172 22.15 -8.30 4.10
N ALA A 173 21.58 -8.40 2.90
CA ALA A 173 21.62 -9.60 2.07
C ALA A 173 21.91 -9.25 0.60
N ASN A 174 22.90 -9.92 -0.01
CA ASN A 174 23.32 -9.67 -1.39
C ASN A 174 23.28 -10.97 -2.22
N TRP A 175 22.63 -10.91 -3.38
CA TRP A 175 22.52 -12.05 -4.31
C TRP A 175 23.74 -12.15 -5.22
N ASP A 176 24.40 -13.32 -5.20
CA ASP A 176 25.40 -13.70 -6.19
C ASP A 176 24.72 -14.51 -7.31
N ALA A 177 24.59 -13.89 -8.49
CA ALA A 177 23.95 -14.51 -9.65
C ALA A 177 24.77 -15.67 -10.26
N VAL A 178 26.10 -15.63 -10.13
CA VAL A 178 27.00 -16.64 -10.66
C VAL A 178 26.95 -17.88 -9.79
N ALA A 179 27.04 -17.73 -8.47
CA ALA A 179 26.92 -18.84 -7.53
C ALA A 179 25.46 -19.31 -7.34
N GLY A 180 24.49 -18.40 -7.45
CA GLY A 180 23.07 -18.69 -7.18
C GLY A 180 22.74 -18.74 -5.69
N VAL A 181 23.41 -17.93 -4.89
CA VAL A 181 23.25 -17.89 -3.43
C VAL A 181 23.17 -16.46 -2.92
N TRP A 182 22.52 -16.29 -1.78
CA TRP A 182 22.56 -15.08 -0.97
C TRP A 182 23.78 -15.10 -0.04
N THR A 183 24.46 -13.96 0.10
CA THR A 183 25.44 -13.71 1.16
C THR A 183 24.85 -12.68 2.11
N LEU A 184 24.74 -13.04 3.38
CA LEU A 184 24.20 -12.19 4.45
C LEU A 184 25.34 -11.76 5.37
N ASN A 185 25.36 -10.48 5.74
CA ASN A 185 26.19 -9.99 6.84
C ASN A 185 25.34 -9.94 8.11
N ILE A 186 25.86 -10.51 9.19
CA ILE A 186 25.12 -10.72 10.44
C ILE A 186 25.98 -10.22 11.60
N THR A 187 25.49 -9.26 12.36
CA THR A 187 26.14 -8.77 13.57
C THR A 187 25.72 -9.62 14.76
N ASP A 188 26.68 -10.21 15.46
CA ASP A 188 26.49 -10.73 16.81
C ASP A 188 26.42 -9.54 17.78
N LEU A 189 25.28 -9.36 18.43
CA LEU A 189 25.00 -8.23 19.32
C LEU A 189 25.70 -8.36 20.68
N ASP A 190 26.13 -9.56 21.08
CA ASP A 190 26.88 -9.77 22.31
C ASP A 190 28.36 -9.39 22.12
N THR A 191 28.94 -9.73 20.96
CA THR A 191 30.37 -9.49 20.66
C THR A 191 30.64 -8.31 19.74
N SER A 192 29.61 -7.75 19.10
CA SER A 192 29.71 -6.78 18.00
C SER A 192 30.52 -7.27 16.78
N SER A 193 30.74 -8.58 16.65
CA SER A 193 31.45 -9.16 15.50
C SER A 193 30.51 -9.39 14.32
N VAL A 194 31.03 -9.32 13.10
CA VAL A 194 30.26 -9.54 11.87
C VAL A 194 30.61 -10.90 11.28
N ILE A 195 29.58 -11.72 11.06
CA ILE A 195 29.65 -13.05 10.45
C ILE A 195 29.06 -12.97 9.05
N GLN A 196 29.69 -13.66 8.10
CA GLN A 196 29.14 -13.86 6.76
C GLN A 196 28.51 -15.24 6.63
N GLU A 197 27.25 -15.26 6.20
CA GLU A 197 26.47 -16.47 6.02
C GLU A 197 26.05 -16.61 4.55
N LYS A 198 26.16 -17.82 3.99
CA LYS A 198 25.70 -18.11 2.63
C LYS A 198 24.45 -18.98 2.66
N ALA A 199 23.46 -18.63 1.84
CA ALA A 199 22.18 -19.34 1.78
C ALA A 199 21.73 -19.55 0.33
N ASP A 200 21.19 -20.74 0.03
CA ASP A 200 20.51 -20.97 -1.25
C ASP A 200 19.20 -20.17 -1.30
N VAL A 201 18.48 -20.08 -0.16
CA VAL A 201 17.20 -19.38 -0.01
C VAL A 201 17.20 -18.53 1.25
N VAL A 202 16.68 -17.31 1.14
CA VAL A 202 16.42 -16.41 2.28
C VAL A 202 14.92 -16.27 2.47
N MET A 203 14.44 -16.50 3.69
CA MET A 203 13.05 -16.38 4.08
C MET A 203 12.89 -15.28 5.15
N SER A 204 12.20 -14.21 4.78
CA SER A 204 11.90 -13.11 5.69
C SER A 204 10.70 -13.44 6.57
N CYS A 205 10.94 -13.57 7.87
CA CYS A 205 9.96 -13.80 8.93
C CYS A 205 9.98 -12.64 9.96
N ILE A 206 10.39 -11.45 9.54
CA ILE A 206 10.65 -10.29 10.40
C ILE A 206 9.40 -9.66 11.03
N GLY A 207 8.21 -10.05 10.54
CA GLY A 207 6.93 -9.53 11.00
C GLY A 207 6.68 -8.07 10.60
N ARG A 208 5.49 -7.56 10.94
CA ARG A 208 5.04 -6.20 10.57
C ARG A 208 5.28 -5.15 11.66
N PHE A 209 5.46 -5.57 12.91
CA PHE A 209 5.34 -4.68 14.07
C PHE A 209 6.63 -4.52 14.90
N ASN A 210 7.75 -5.08 14.46
CA ASN A 210 8.99 -5.14 15.25
C ASN A 210 10.04 -4.07 14.84
N SER A 211 9.74 -3.21 13.86
CA SER A 211 10.58 -2.08 13.45
C SER A 211 9.94 -0.76 13.91
N TRP A 212 9.89 -0.55 15.22
CA TRP A 212 9.36 0.67 15.83
C TRP A 212 10.44 1.75 15.92
N ARG A 213 10.01 3.01 15.96
CA ARG A 213 10.88 4.19 16.14
C ARG A 213 10.16 5.23 16.97
N LEU A 214 10.92 6.00 17.75
CA LEU A 214 10.38 7.20 18.39
C LEU A 214 9.97 8.22 17.31
N PRO A 215 8.91 9.01 17.54
CA PRO A 215 8.54 10.08 16.62
C PRO A 215 9.62 11.16 16.59
N ASN A 216 9.75 11.82 15.44
CA ASN A 216 10.70 12.92 15.28
C ASN A 216 10.01 14.27 15.60
N TYR A 217 10.22 14.78 16.81
CA TYR A 217 9.75 16.11 17.22
C TYR A 217 10.93 17.00 17.63
N PRO A 218 10.89 18.32 17.34
CA PRO A 218 11.88 19.25 17.86
C PRO A 218 11.98 19.18 19.40
N GLY A 219 13.19 19.20 19.93
CA GLY A 219 13.46 19.17 21.37
C GLY A 219 13.26 17.81 22.05
N ILE A 220 12.91 16.73 21.33
CA ILE A 220 12.64 15.41 21.95
C ILE A 220 13.86 14.84 22.67
N SER A 221 15.06 15.12 22.17
CA SER A 221 16.35 14.74 22.80
C SER A 221 16.70 15.58 24.03
N GLU A 222 16.00 16.69 24.27
CA GLU A 222 16.23 17.58 25.42
C GLU A 222 15.33 17.23 26.62
N TYR A 223 14.32 16.39 26.41
CA TYR A 223 13.38 15.99 27.46
C TYR A 223 14.10 15.18 28.54
N LYS A 224 13.94 15.60 29.81
CA LYS A 224 14.66 15.03 30.96
C LYS A 224 13.89 13.92 31.68
N GLY A 225 12.61 13.73 31.38
CA GLY A 225 11.79 12.67 31.95
C GLY A 225 11.97 11.32 31.24
N VAL A 226 11.14 10.35 31.59
CA VAL A 226 11.19 9.02 30.96
C VAL A 226 10.58 9.08 29.56
N LEU A 227 11.34 8.81 28.51
CA LEU A 227 10.85 8.75 27.13
C LEU A 227 11.08 7.36 26.56
N ARG A 228 10.01 6.63 26.23
CA ARG A 228 10.10 5.28 25.66
C ARG A 228 9.04 5.03 24.59
N HIS A 229 9.34 4.13 23.66
CA HIS A 229 8.32 3.55 22.79
C HIS A 229 7.57 2.45 23.56
N ALA A 230 6.27 2.24 23.29
CA ALA A 230 5.48 1.21 23.98
C ALA A 230 6.06 -0.21 23.80
N SER A 231 6.63 -0.50 22.63
CA SER A 231 7.33 -1.77 22.33
C SER A 231 8.74 -1.88 22.95
N HIS A 232 9.15 -0.91 23.76
CA HIS A 232 10.38 -0.95 24.55
C HIS A 232 10.09 -0.52 25.99
N TRP A 233 9.01 -1.11 26.52
CA TRP A 233 8.54 -0.87 27.87
C TRP A 233 9.56 -1.35 28.91
N ASP A 234 9.62 -0.62 30.01
CA ASP A 234 10.44 -0.95 31.19
C ASP A 234 9.55 -1.62 32.23
N PRO A 235 9.69 -2.94 32.48
CA PRO A 235 8.83 -3.65 33.43
C PRO A 235 8.86 -3.08 34.85
N ASP A 236 9.93 -2.38 35.21
CA ASP A 236 10.13 -1.81 36.55
C ASP A 236 9.59 -0.37 36.68
N PHE A 237 9.04 0.19 35.60
CA PHE A 237 8.46 1.54 35.64
C PHE A 237 7.14 1.53 36.41
N ASP A 238 7.14 2.17 37.59
CA ASP A 238 5.92 2.47 38.35
C ASP A 238 5.27 3.78 37.84
N PRO A 239 4.04 3.72 37.28
CA PRO A 239 3.29 4.90 36.86
C PRO A 239 2.60 5.64 38.02
N THR A 240 2.59 5.08 39.24
CA THR A 240 1.76 5.56 40.35
C THR A 240 2.09 7.00 40.72
N GLY A 241 1.07 7.87 40.72
CA GLY A 241 1.18 9.28 41.09
C GLY A 241 1.94 10.16 40.08
N LYS A 242 2.41 9.61 38.96
CA LYS A 242 3.15 10.36 37.92
C LYS A 242 2.20 11.04 36.93
N ARG A 243 2.68 12.13 36.32
CA ARG A 243 2.07 12.77 35.16
C ARG A 243 2.61 12.09 33.90
N VAL A 244 1.76 11.45 33.12
CA VAL A 244 2.18 10.63 31.98
C VAL A 244 1.55 11.14 30.70
N ALA A 245 2.32 11.24 29.61
CA ALA A 245 1.80 11.45 28.27
C ALA A 245 1.83 10.16 27.45
N VAL A 246 0.76 9.86 26.71
CA VAL A 246 0.71 8.77 25.74
C VAL A 246 0.46 9.35 24.35
N ILE A 247 1.41 9.17 23.43
CA ILE A 247 1.34 9.68 22.06
C ILE A 247 0.92 8.56 21.11
N GLY A 248 -0.25 8.72 20.49
CA GLY A 248 -0.81 7.78 19.51
C GLY A 248 -1.96 6.94 20.08
N ASN A 249 -3.02 6.79 19.28
CA ASN A 249 -4.26 6.09 19.63
C ASN A 249 -4.53 4.89 18.71
N GLY A 250 -3.45 4.18 18.33
CA GLY A 250 -3.53 2.83 17.75
C GLY A 250 -3.75 1.77 18.84
N ALA A 251 -3.61 0.49 18.48
CA ALA A 251 -3.84 -0.62 19.40
C ALA A 251 -3.04 -0.50 20.71
N SER A 252 -1.73 -0.24 20.62
CA SER A 252 -0.88 -0.08 21.81
C SER A 252 -1.31 1.10 22.68
N GLY A 253 -1.72 2.21 22.07
CA GLY A 253 -2.13 3.42 22.82
C GLY A 253 -3.45 3.20 23.55
N ILE A 254 -4.42 2.56 22.87
CA ILE A 254 -5.73 2.22 23.44
C ILE A 254 -5.58 1.29 24.65
N GLN A 255 -4.80 0.21 24.50
CA GLN A 255 -4.55 -0.73 25.61
C GLN A 255 -3.78 -0.07 26.75
N LEU A 256 -2.72 0.68 26.44
CA LEU A 256 -1.88 1.33 27.45
C LEU A 256 -2.67 2.37 28.27
N VAL A 257 -3.39 3.27 27.60
CA VAL A 257 -4.22 4.31 28.26
C VAL A 257 -5.20 3.68 29.24
N ALA A 258 -5.94 2.65 28.81
CA ALA A 258 -6.94 2.00 29.65
C ALA A 258 -6.33 1.32 30.89
N ASN A 259 -5.07 0.84 30.80
CA ASN A 259 -4.44 0.09 31.88
C ASN A 259 -3.60 0.95 32.84
N ILE A 260 -3.15 2.15 32.43
CA ILE A 260 -2.37 3.04 33.31
C ILE A 260 -3.19 4.16 33.93
N GLN A 261 -4.32 4.54 33.32
CA GLN A 261 -5.16 5.65 33.77
C GLN A 261 -5.52 5.59 35.28
N PRO A 262 -5.85 4.44 35.87
CA PRO A 262 -6.21 4.38 37.30
C PRO A 262 -5.07 4.71 38.26
N ASN A 263 -3.81 4.60 37.82
CA ASN A 263 -2.63 4.71 38.68
C ASN A 263 -1.91 6.06 38.54
N VAL A 264 -2.04 6.74 37.41
CA VAL A 264 -1.37 8.02 37.15
C VAL A 264 -2.11 9.20 37.80
N SER A 265 -1.36 10.23 38.22
CA SER A 265 -1.98 11.46 38.76
C SER A 265 -2.62 12.32 37.67
N ARG A 266 -2.06 12.30 36.46
CA ARG A 266 -2.62 12.92 35.25
C ARG A 266 -2.16 12.15 34.00
N LEU A 267 -3.05 11.98 33.03
CA LEU A 267 -2.79 11.34 31.75
C LEU A 267 -3.09 12.28 30.58
N ASP A 268 -2.05 12.67 29.85
CA ASP A 268 -2.16 13.49 28.64
C ASP A 268 -2.15 12.57 27.41
N HIS A 269 -3.32 12.30 26.82
CA HIS A 269 -3.45 11.40 25.68
C HIS A 269 -3.47 12.16 24.34
N TYR A 270 -2.38 12.12 23.60
CA TYR A 270 -2.24 12.79 22.30
C TYR A 270 -2.73 11.89 21.16
N ALA A 271 -3.91 12.21 20.62
CA ALA A 271 -4.59 11.46 19.56
C ALA A 271 -4.76 12.30 18.29
N ARG A 272 -3.79 12.20 17.38
CA ARG A 272 -3.76 12.97 16.12
C ARG A 272 -4.93 12.64 15.19
N SER A 273 -5.20 11.34 14.99
CA SER A 273 -6.23 10.87 14.06
C SER A 273 -7.42 10.32 14.83
N LYS A 274 -8.61 10.46 14.25
CA LYS A 274 -9.81 9.80 14.77
C LYS A 274 -9.71 8.29 14.52
N THR A 275 -10.23 7.47 15.44
CA THR A 275 -10.14 6.00 15.36
C THR A 275 -11.45 5.36 15.81
N TRP A 276 -11.93 4.38 15.04
CA TRP A 276 -13.06 3.53 15.44
C TRP A 276 -12.67 2.66 16.64
N ILE A 277 -13.44 2.74 17.73
CA ILE A 277 -13.30 1.85 18.89
C ILE A 277 -14.40 0.79 18.82
N ALA A 278 -14.01 -0.45 18.58
CA ALA A 278 -14.96 -1.56 18.57
C ALA A 278 -15.26 -2.01 20.01
N ALA A 279 -16.53 -2.28 20.32
CA ALA A 279 -16.89 -2.90 21.60
C ALA A 279 -16.65 -4.41 21.61
N SER A 280 -16.90 -5.09 20.49
CA SER A 280 -16.58 -6.49 20.28
C SER A 280 -15.95 -6.70 18.91
N TRP A 281 -15.03 -7.64 18.82
CA TRP A 281 -14.60 -8.20 17.53
C TRP A 281 -15.36 -9.50 17.33
N ALA A 282 -16.23 -9.56 16.32
CA ALA A 282 -17.00 -10.76 15.95
C ALA A 282 -18.01 -11.23 17.02
N GLY A 283 -18.49 -10.31 17.87
CA GLY A 283 -19.47 -10.61 18.91
C GLY A 283 -18.86 -11.08 20.22
N ASP A 284 -17.53 -11.22 20.28
CA ASP A 284 -16.82 -11.55 21.51
C ASP A 284 -16.51 -10.24 22.25
N GLU A 285 -17.32 -9.94 23.28
CA GLU A 285 -17.12 -8.78 24.14
C GLU A 285 -15.84 -8.92 24.97
N ARG A 286 -15.16 -7.79 25.14
CA ARG A 286 -13.91 -7.73 25.89
C ARG A 286 -14.08 -6.88 27.12
N THR A 287 -13.52 -7.33 28.23
CA THR A 287 -13.45 -6.58 29.47
C THR A 287 -12.03 -6.11 29.73
N LEU A 288 -11.87 -5.07 30.55
CA LEU A 288 -10.54 -4.61 30.97
C LEU A 288 -9.90 -5.64 31.92
N GLY A 289 -10.72 -6.22 32.80
CA GLY A 289 -10.32 -7.30 33.69
C GLY A 289 -10.25 -8.67 33.01
N PRO A 290 -9.73 -9.69 33.71
CA PRO A 290 -9.64 -11.06 33.22
C PRO A 290 -11.01 -11.67 32.85
N GLN A 291 -11.03 -12.48 31.80
CA GLN A 291 -12.16 -13.31 31.37
C GLN A 291 -11.76 -14.79 31.47
N PRO A 292 -11.65 -15.34 32.71
CA PRO A 292 -11.16 -16.69 32.91
C PRO A 292 -12.14 -17.72 32.32
N ILE A 293 -11.56 -18.76 31.73
CA ILE A 293 -12.34 -19.88 31.21
C ILE A 293 -12.75 -20.76 32.41
N PRO A 294 -14.06 -21.07 32.60
CA PRO A 294 -14.51 -21.93 33.69
C PRO A 294 -13.82 -23.30 33.67
N ASP A 295 -13.48 -23.86 34.85
CA ASP A 295 -12.74 -25.12 34.95
C ASP A 295 -13.49 -26.31 34.33
N GLU A 296 -14.82 -26.32 34.44
CA GLU A 296 -15.67 -27.32 33.76
C GLU A 296 -15.50 -27.27 32.24
N LYS A 297 -15.40 -26.05 31.67
CA LYS A 297 -15.15 -25.85 30.24
C LYS A 297 -13.73 -26.27 29.88
N LYS A 298 -12.72 -25.96 30.68
CA LYS A 298 -11.33 -26.42 30.45
C LYS A 298 -11.26 -27.96 30.41
N LYS A 299 -11.92 -28.62 31.35
CA LYS A 299 -11.98 -30.09 31.41
C LYS A 299 -12.68 -30.70 30.19
N ALA A 300 -13.80 -30.11 29.75
CA ALA A 300 -14.48 -30.56 28.53
C ALA A 300 -13.60 -30.40 27.27
N LEU A 301 -12.75 -29.37 27.26
CA LEU A 301 -11.82 -29.07 26.17
C LEU A 301 -10.57 -29.95 26.16
N GLU A 302 -10.38 -30.87 27.12
CA GLU A 302 -9.31 -31.87 27.09
C GLU A 302 -9.55 -32.96 26.03
N ASP A 303 -10.82 -33.22 25.67
CA ASP A 303 -11.16 -34.13 24.58
C ASP A 303 -10.75 -33.51 23.22
N PRO A 304 -9.87 -34.15 22.44
CA PRO A 304 -9.37 -33.57 21.19
C PRO A 304 -10.43 -33.26 20.14
N GLN A 305 -11.51 -34.05 20.08
CA GLN A 305 -12.58 -33.85 19.10
C GLN A 305 -13.47 -32.69 19.52
N VAL A 306 -13.87 -32.64 20.80
CA VAL A 306 -14.61 -31.52 21.38
C VAL A 306 -13.82 -30.22 21.21
N TYR A 307 -12.52 -30.27 21.46
CA TYR A 307 -11.64 -29.10 21.30
C TYR A 307 -11.53 -28.63 19.86
N LEU A 308 -11.40 -29.55 18.91
CA LEU A 308 -11.35 -29.24 17.49
C LEU A 308 -12.65 -28.59 17.01
N ASP A 309 -13.80 -29.12 17.42
CA ASP A 309 -15.11 -28.57 17.04
C ASP A 309 -15.35 -27.19 17.66
N PHE A 310 -14.96 -27.02 18.93
CA PHE A 310 -14.95 -25.73 19.60
C PHE A 310 -14.10 -24.69 18.85
N ARG A 311 -12.87 -25.05 18.48
CA ARG A 311 -11.96 -24.18 17.72
C ARG A 311 -12.52 -23.83 16.34
N LYS A 312 -13.04 -24.80 15.60
CA LYS A 312 -13.64 -24.57 14.27
C LYS A 312 -14.80 -23.58 14.35
N ASN A 313 -15.68 -23.74 15.34
CA ASN A 313 -16.80 -22.82 15.55
C ASN A 313 -16.31 -21.40 15.87
N MET A 314 -15.29 -21.28 16.71
CA MET A 314 -14.67 -19.99 17.04
C MET A 314 -13.97 -19.35 15.83
N GLU A 315 -13.19 -20.12 15.07
CA GLU A 315 -12.50 -19.65 13.85
C GLU A 315 -13.46 -19.24 12.74
N ASP A 316 -14.60 -19.93 12.58
CA ASP A 316 -15.60 -19.68 11.52
C ASP A 316 -16.04 -18.20 11.45
N LYS A 317 -16.19 -17.56 12.62
CA LYS A 317 -16.53 -16.14 12.74
C LYS A 317 -15.49 -15.22 12.08
N TYR A 318 -14.21 -15.59 12.12
CA TYR A 318 -13.12 -14.80 11.54
C TYR A 318 -12.97 -15.04 10.03
N TRP A 319 -13.49 -16.15 9.51
CA TRP A 319 -13.46 -16.45 8.07
C TRP A 319 -14.62 -15.81 7.31
N ARG A 320 -15.82 -15.71 7.90
CA ARG A 320 -17.06 -15.32 7.20
C ARG A 320 -17.37 -13.82 7.13
N ARG A 321 -16.60 -12.96 7.76
CA ARG A 321 -16.93 -11.51 7.90
C ARG A 321 -16.40 -10.61 6.79
N PHE A 322 -15.92 -11.20 5.69
CA PHE A 322 -15.31 -10.45 4.58
C PHE A 322 -16.25 -9.43 3.94
N SER A 323 -17.57 -9.68 3.92
CA SER A 323 -18.56 -8.74 3.36
C SER A 323 -18.51 -7.34 3.97
N THR A 324 -18.11 -7.23 5.24
CA THR A 324 -17.98 -5.93 5.95
C THR A 324 -16.75 -5.11 5.52
N PHE A 325 -15.86 -5.68 4.70
CA PHE A 325 -14.75 -4.98 4.07
C PHE A 325 -15.12 -4.43 2.68
N LEU A 326 -16.25 -4.83 2.11
CA LEU A 326 -16.77 -4.26 0.87
C LEU A 326 -17.50 -2.95 1.15
N LYS A 327 -17.43 -2.01 0.20
CA LYS A 327 -18.24 -0.79 0.25
C LYS A 327 -19.73 -1.15 0.11
N GLY A 328 -20.58 -0.55 0.95
CA GLY A 328 -22.02 -0.68 0.87
C GLY A 328 -22.69 -1.03 2.20
N GLU A 329 -23.93 -1.52 2.11
CA GLU A 329 -24.89 -1.64 3.23
C GLU A 329 -24.34 -2.42 4.44
N ALA A 330 -23.57 -3.48 4.21
CA ALA A 330 -22.99 -4.27 5.29
C ALA A 330 -22.02 -3.45 6.15
N ASN A 331 -21.23 -2.56 5.55
CA ASN A 331 -20.32 -1.68 6.28
C ASN A 331 -21.06 -0.50 6.93
N ASP A 332 -22.08 0.04 6.27
CA ASP A 332 -22.91 1.12 6.83
C ASP A 332 -23.59 0.68 8.14
N LYS A 333 -24.07 -0.57 8.20
CA LYS A 333 -24.59 -1.18 9.44
C LYS A 333 -23.53 -1.26 10.54
N VAL A 334 -22.28 -1.59 10.19
CA VAL A 334 -21.16 -1.60 11.14
C VAL A 334 -20.86 -0.18 11.64
N ARG A 335 -20.92 0.83 10.76
CA ARG A 335 -20.73 2.24 11.13
C ARG A 335 -21.77 2.71 12.14
N GLN A 336 -23.04 2.39 11.90
CA GLN A 336 -24.14 2.72 12.83
C GLN A 336 -23.92 2.03 14.18
N MET A 337 -23.70 0.72 14.17
CA MET A 337 -23.45 -0.07 15.37
C MET A 337 -22.28 0.46 16.20
N PHE A 338 -21.13 0.74 15.58
CA PHE A 338 -19.97 1.31 16.29
C PHE A 338 -20.27 2.71 16.85
N THR A 339 -20.95 3.54 16.08
CA THR A 339 -21.32 4.90 16.52
C THR A 339 -22.22 4.88 17.75
N GLU A 340 -23.28 4.05 17.73
CA GLU A 340 -24.21 3.90 18.84
C GLU A 340 -23.51 3.33 20.08
N THR A 341 -22.65 2.33 19.89
CA THR A 341 -21.92 1.73 21.00
C THR A 341 -20.92 2.68 21.63
N MET A 342 -20.16 3.42 20.81
CA MET A 342 -19.23 4.45 21.31
C MET A 342 -19.99 5.55 22.05
N ARG A 343 -21.15 6.00 21.52
CA ARG A 343 -22.02 6.98 22.17
C ARG A 343 -22.51 6.48 23.53
N ALA A 344 -22.98 5.24 23.62
CA ALA A 344 -23.47 4.65 24.85
C ALA A 344 -22.36 4.57 25.93
N ARG A 345 -21.14 4.19 25.52
CA ARG A 345 -19.99 4.08 26.42
C ARG A 345 -19.41 5.43 26.83
N LEU A 346 -19.66 6.49 26.08
CA LEU A 346 -19.22 7.87 26.37
C LEU A 346 -20.28 8.71 27.11
N SER A 347 -21.09 8.10 27.97
CA SER A 347 -22.24 8.74 28.61
C SER A 347 -21.90 9.92 29.55
N LYS A 348 -20.71 9.93 30.19
CA LYS A 348 -20.23 11.01 31.08
C LYS A 348 -19.67 12.21 30.30
N LYS A 349 -19.05 11.98 29.13
CA LYS A 349 -18.49 13.03 28.24
C LYS A 349 -18.88 12.79 26.76
N PRO A 350 -20.16 12.98 26.38
CA PRO A 350 -20.66 12.65 25.04
C PRO A 350 -20.02 13.50 23.92
N GLU A 351 -19.49 14.69 24.24
CA GLU A 351 -18.79 15.57 23.32
C GLU A 351 -17.47 15.00 22.77
N LEU A 352 -16.89 13.98 23.45
CA LEU A 352 -15.71 13.28 22.95
C LEU A 352 -15.99 12.52 21.65
N LEU A 353 -17.25 12.17 21.39
CA LEU A 353 -17.66 11.41 20.21
C LEU A 353 -17.28 12.12 18.91
N ASP A 354 -17.46 13.45 18.86
CA ASP A 354 -17.14 14.28 17.68
C ASP A 354 -15.64 14.24 17.33
N ASN A 355 -14.81 14.01 18.34
CA ASN A 355 -13.36 13.92 18.22
C ASN A 355 -12.85 12.48 17.98
N LEU A 356 -13.70 11.46 18.14
CA LEU A 356 -13.34 10.06 18.00
C LEU A 356 -13.85 9.42 16.70
N ILE A 357 -15.04 9.79 16.21
CA ILE A 357 -15.63 9.20 15.00
C ILE A 357 -14.87 9.62 13.75
N PRO A 358 -14.18 8.70 13.04
CA PRO A 358 -13.46 9.00 11.81
C PRO A 358 -14.38 9.26 10.61
N ASP A 359 -13.86 9.99 9.63
CA ASP A 359 -14.54 10.22 8.36
C ASP A 359 -14.55 8.96 7.47
N PHE A 360 -13.50 8.13 7.61
CA PHE A 360 -13.35 6.87 6.88
C PHE A 360 -14.22 5.74 7.45
N SER A 361 -14.57 4.78 6.61
CA SER A 361 -15.42 3.64 6.95
C SER A 361 -14.78 2.70 7.98
N PRO A 362 -15.57 2.08 8.88
CA PRO A 362 -15.11 0.96 9.70
C PRO A 362 -14.39 -0.09 8.85
N ASN A 363 -13.44 -0.80 9.45
CA ASN A 363 -12.57 -1.78 8.76
C ASN A 363 -11.56 -1.21 7.74
N CYS A 364 -11.56 0.08 7.40
CA CYS A 364 -10.47 0.67 6.59
C CYS A 364 -9.11 0.51 7.30
N ARG A 365 -9.13 0.62 8.63
CA ARG A 365 -8.06 0.18 9.52
C ARG A 365 -8.57 -0.99 10.35
N ARG A 366 -7.65 -1.83 10.82
CA ARG A 366 -7.97 -2.93 11.74
C ARG A 366 -8.75 -2.38 12.95
N PRO A 367 -10.00 -2.81 13.20
CA PRO A 367 -10.73 -2.41 14.39
C PRO A 367 -9.93 -2.80 15.63
N THR A 368 -9.77 -1.87 16.57
CA THR A 368 -9.11 -2.16 17.84
C THR A 368 -10.18 -2.24 18.91
N PRO A 369 -10.36 -3.39 19.57
CA PRO A 369 -11.17 -3.46 20.77
C PRO A 369 -10.53 -2.61 21.87
N GLY A 370 -11.29 -1.70 22.48
CA GLY A 370 -10.81 -0.81 23.54
C GLY A 370 -11.55 -1.00 24.87
N PRO A 371 -11.45 -2.18 25.52
CA PRO A 371 -12.09 -2.38 26.82
C PRO A 371 -11.53 -1.38 27.84
N GLY A 372 -12.41 -0.64 28.51
CA GLY A 372 -12.03 0.40 29.47
C GLY A 372 -11.45 1.68 28.86
N TYR A 373 -11.18 1.75 27.55
CA TYR A 373 -10.56 2.92 26.93
C TYR A 373 -11.50 4.13 26.87
N LEU A 374 -12.74 3.93 26.39
CA LEU A 374 -13.72 5.03 26.32
C LEU A 374 -14.11 5.52 27.72
N GLU A 375 -14.13 4.62 28.70
CA GLU A 375 -14.33 4.92 30.12
C GLU A 375 -13.16 5.74 30.67
N ALA A 376 -11.92 5.33 30.42
CA ALA A 376 -10.72 6.05 30.84
C ALA A 376 -10.69 7.49 30.30
N LEU A 377 -11.10 7.73 29.05
CA LEU A 377 -11.15 9.10 28.49
C LEU A 377 -12.15 10.03 29.20
N GLN A 378 -13.11 9.48 29.92
CA GLN A 378 -14.13 10.23 30.65
C GLN A 378 -13.71 10.59 32.07
N GLU A 379 -12.61 10.04 32.55
CA GLU A 379 -12.09 10.34 33.88
C GLU A 379 -11.50 11.75 33.96
N ASP A 380 -11.49 12.29 35.17
CA ASP A 380 -11.14 13.70 35.40
C ASP A 380 -9.62 13.91 35.38
N ASN A 381 -8.84 12.84 35.55
CA ASN A 381 -7.39 12.85 35.43
C ASN A 381 -6.89 12.62 33.99
N VAL A 382 -7.76 12.58 32.97
CA VAL A 382 -7.39 12.35 31.57
C VAL A 382 -7.73 13.54 30.68
N ASP A 383 -6.70 14.03 29.99
CA ASP A 383 -6.81 15.05 28.94
C ASP A 383 -6.70 14.40 27.55
N PHE A 384 -7.78 14.43 26.77
CA PHE A 384 -7.78 13.96 25.38
C PHE A 384 -7.37 15.09 24.42
N ILE A 385 -6.14 15.03 23.92
CA ILE A 385 -5.49 16.12 23.19
C ILE A 385 -5.44 15.79 21.70
N ARG A 386 -6.08 16.61 20.87
CA ARG A 386 -6.01 16.50 19.40
C ARG A 386 -5.10 17.53 18.75
N GLN A 387 -4.72 18.56 19.49
CA GLN A 387 -3.84 19.62 19.02
C GLN A 387 -2.46 19.02 18.67
N PRO A 388 -1.92 19.32 17.48
CA PRO A 388 -0.58 18.87 17.12
C PRO A 388 0.47 19.28 18.16
N ILE A 389 1.42 18.39 18.40
CA ILE A 389 2.62 18.68 19.20
C ILE A 389 3.50 19.63 18.38
N LYS A 390 3.87 20.76 18.98
CA LYS A 390 4.79 21.74 18.39
C LYS A 390 6.24 21.35 18.65
N LYS A 391 6.57 21.04 19.90
CA LYS A 391 7.90 20.59 20.33
C LYS A 391 7.85 19.93 21.71
N PHE A 392 8.90 19.20 22.02
CA PHE A 392 9.24 18.81 23.38
C PHE A 392 10.06 19.93 24.04
N THR A 393 9.99 19.96 25.36
CA THR A 393 10.79 20.83 26.23
C THR A 393 11.52 19.96 27.25
N GLN A 394 12.35 20.55 28.09
CA GLN A 394 13.05 19.78 29.13
C GLN A 394 12.10 19.09 30.12
N THR A 395 10.89 19.62 30.34
CA THR A 395 9.94 19.15 31.38
C THR A 395 8.62 18.60 30.84
N GLY A 396 8.39 18.65 29.52
CA GLY A 396 7.12 18.19 28.96
C GLY A 396 6.92 18.53 27.49
N ILE A 397 5.65 18.68 27.09
CA ILE A 397 5.25 18.82 25.68
C ILE A 397 4.47 20.13 25.48
N GLU A 398 4.88 20.91 24.48
CA GLU A 398 4.17 22.11 24.02
C GLU A 398 3.35 21.78 22.76
N SER A 399 2.04 22.05 22.80
CA SER A 399 1.16 21.94 21.63
C SER A 399 1.14 23.25 20.82
N VAL A 400 0.65 23.19 19.57
CA VAL A 400 0.64 24.34 18.64
C VAL A 400 -0.23 25.52 19.11
N ASP A 401 -1.16 25.27 20.03
CA ASP A 401 -1.98 26.29 20.70
C ASP A 401 -1.20 27.06 21.80
N GLY A 402 0.07 26.74 22.03
CA GLY A 402 0.93 27.39 23.02
C GLY A 402 0.77 26.83 24.43
N ILE A 403 -0.06 25.80 24.63
CA ILE A 403 -0.22 25.16 25.93
C ILE A 403 0.95 24.22 26.17
N HIS A 404 1.70 24.49 27.24
CA HIS A 404 2.77 23.62 27.74
C HIS A 404 2.24 22.70 28.84
N ARG A 405 2.47 21.40 28.71
CA ARG A 405 2.07 20.38 29.69
C ARG A 405 3.30 19.65 30.20
N GLU A 406 3.60 19.85 31.48
CA GLU A 406 4.67 19.13 32.15
C GLU A 406 4.27 17.69 32.44
N VAL A 407 5.15 16.75 32.10
CA VAL A 407 4.95 15.32 32.31
C VAL A 407 6.24 14.66 32.74
N ASP A 408 6.14 13.65 33.60
CA ASP A 408 7.27 12.92 34.18
C ASP A 408 7.69 11.74 33.28
N ALA A 409 6.76 11.23 32.47
CA ALA A 409 7.01 10.20 31.46
C ALA A 409 6.20 10.43 30.17
N VAL A 410 6.78 10.03 29.04
CA VAL A 410 6.18 10.02 27.71
C VAL A 410 6.32 8.64 27.09
N PHE A 411 5.19 8.03 26.75
CA PHE A 411 5.13 6.76 26.04
C PHE A 411 4.63 6.98 24.61
N CYS A 412 5.48 6.66 23.64
CA CYS A 412 5.14 6.70 22.24
C CYS A 412 4.49 5.38 21.81
N ALA A 413 3.18 5.40 21.60
CA ALA A 413 2.40 4.35 20.96
C ALA A 413 2.22 4.64 19.47
N THR A 414 3.31 4.98 18.80
CA THR A 414 3.35 5.55 17.44
C THR A 414 3.39 4.50 16.33
N GLY A 415 3.32 3.22 16.68
CA GLY A 415 3.30 2.10 15.74
C GLY A 415 4.69 1.68 15.27
N ALA A 416 4.73 0.92 14.18
CA ALA A 416 5.96 0.41 13.56
C ALA A 416 6.02 0.81 12.07
N ASN A 417 7.08 0.39 11.38
CA ASN A 417 7.27 0.71 9.97
C ASN A 417 6.06 0.23 9.11
N GLY A 418 5.35 1.20 8.52
CA GLY A 418 4.07 0.95 7.84
C GLY A 418 4.18 0.63 6.35
N ASP A 419 5.34 0.91 5.75
CA ASP A 419 5.60 0.76 4.30
C ASP A 419 5.89 -0.69 3.87
N MET A 420 6.11 -1.60 4.83
CA MET A 420 6.50 -3.00 4.62
C MET A 420 7.85 -3.17 3.88
N VAL A 421 8.64 -2.11 3.77
CA VAL A 421 10.01 -2.16 3.27
C VAL A 421 10.89 -2.77 4.36
N PRO A 422 11.71 -3.79 4.04
CA PRO A 422 12.65 -4.36 5.00
C PRO A 422 13.57 -3.28 5.61
N PRO A 423 13.84 -3.33 6.92
CA PRO A 423 14.60 -2.28 7.61
C PRO A 423 16.11 -2.35 7.34
N PHE A 424 16.56 -3.34 6.58
CA PHE A 424 17.93 -3.55 6.16
C PHE A 424 18.01 -3.75 4.64
N PRO A 425 19.14 -3.45 4.01
CA PRO A 425 19.25 -3.56 2.57
C PRO A 425 19.21 -5.00 2.06
N ILE A 426 18.46 -5.22 0.98
CA ILE A 426 18.44 -6.48 0.24
C ILE A 426 18.75 -6.16 -1.22
N ARG A 427 19.79 -6.75 -1.79
CA ARG A 427 20.30 -6.40 -3.12
C ARG A 427 20.39 -7.59 -4.06
N ALA A 428 19.91 -7.41 -5.27
CA ALA A 428 20.06 -8.37 -6.35
C ALA A 428 20.25 -7.65 -7.68
N HIS A 429 21.16 -8.16 -8.51
CA HIS A 429 21.42 -7.63 -9.86
C HIS A 429 21.67 -6.11 -9.90
N GLY A 430 22.41 -5.58 -8.92
CA GLY A 430 22.73 -4.15 -8.82
C GLY A 430 21.56 -3.25 -8.39
N ARG A 431 20.43 -3.83 -7.97
CA ARG A 431 19.24 -3.11 -7.47
C ARG A 431 19.04 -3.40 -5.99
N GLU A 432 18.56 -2.42 -5.25
CA GLU A 432 18.19 -2.56 -3.83
C GLU A 432 16.67 -2.58 -3.68
N LEU A 433 16.14 -3.54 -2.93
CA LEU A 433 14.70 -3.76 -2.78
C LEU A 433 13.98 -2.52 -2.23
N ALA A 434 14.59 -1.84 -1.25
CA ALA A 434 14.05 -0.61 -0.68
C ALA A 434 13.88 0.49 -1.74
N SER A 435 14.85 0.67 -2.63
CA SER A 435 14.77 1.66 -3.73
C SER A 435 13.64 1.38 -4.74
N LEU A 436 13.16 0.13 -4.78
CA LEU A 436 12.04 -0.27 -5.63
C LEU A 436 10.70 -0.08 -4.91
N TRP A 437 10.64 -0.50 -3.63
CA TRP A 437 9.40 -0.62 -2.87
C TRP A 437 9.00 0.62 -2.08
N HIS A 438 9.95 1.51 -1.78
CA HIS A 438 9.67 2.73 -1.02
C HIS A 438 8.58 3.57 -1.72
N PRO A 439 7.76 4.36 -0.99
CA PRO A 439 6.77 5.26 -1.60
C PRO A 439 7.33 6.20 -2.68
N ASP A 440 8.58 6.62 -2.52
CA ASP A 440 9.33 7.45 -3.49
C ASP A 440 10.18 6.63 -4.49
N GLY A 441 10.07 5.30 -4.45
CA GLY A 441 10.82 4.35 -5.27
C GLY A 441 10.17 4.03 -6.62
N GLU A 442 10.80 3.16 -7.41
CA GLU A 442 10.34 2.83 -8.77
C GLU A 442 8.89 2.34 -8.84
N HIS A 443 8.48 1.47 -7.92
CA HIS A 443 7.11 0.95 -7.88
C HIS A 443 6.20 1.80 -6.98
N GLY A 444 6.75 2.57 -6.04
CA GLY A 444 5.99 3.38 -5.08
C GLY A 444 5.26 2.57 -3.99
N PHE A 445 5.38 1.24 -4.03
CA PHE A 445 4.81 0.32 -3.05
C PHE A 445 5.49 -1.06 -3.15
N PRO A 446 5.31 -1.94 -2.15
CA PRO A 446 5.85 -3.29 -2.22
C PRO A 446 5.28 -4.12 -3.37
N TYR A 447 6.16 -4.51 -4.29
CA TYR A 447 5.81 -5.23 -5.52
C TYR A 447 6.07 -6.73 -5.35
N THR A 448 5.02 -7.53 -5.20
CA THR A 448 5.12 -8.98 -4.93
C THR A 448 4.11 -9.80 -5.72
N TYR A 449 4.46 -11.04 -6.05
CA TYR A 449 3.54 -12.02 -6.63
C TYR A 449 2.96 -12.90 -5.52
N LEU A 450 1.63 -12.89 -5.38
CA LEU A 450 0.89 -13.62 -4.34
C LEU A 450 1.37 -13.33 -2.90
N GLY A 451 2.07 -12.22 -2.70
CA GLY A 451 2.74 -11.88 -1.46
C GLY A 451 3.92 -12.76 -1.05
N ALA A 452 4.34 -13.67 -1.92
CA ALA A 452 5.36 -14.68 -1.60
C ALA A 452 6.77 -14.27 -1.99
N ALA A 453 6.95 -13.68 -3.17
CA ALA A 453 8.25 -13.34 -3.74
C ALA A 453 8.13 -12.12 -4.67
N THR A 454 9.27 -11.56 -5.08
CA THR A 454 9.32 -10.36 -5.92
C THR A 454 10.22 -10.56 -7.14
N PRO A 455 9.82 -10.08 -8.35
CA PRO A 455 10.64 -10.18 -9.55
C PRO A 455 12.02 -9.55 -9.37
N GLY A 456 13.06 -10.19 -9.91
CA GLY A 456 14.43 -9.69 -9.83
C GLY A 456 15.16 -10.01 -8.51
N PHE A 457 14.51 -10.64 -7.53
CA PHE A 457 15.14 -11.10 -6.29
C PHE A 457 14.96 -12.61 -6.14
N PRO A 458 15.82 -13.43 -6.78
CA PRO A 458 15.65 -14.87 -6.80
C PRO A 458 15.80 -15.47 -5.40
N ASN A 459 15.08 -16.56 -5.13
CA ASN A 459 15.18 -17.32 -3.87
C ASN A 459 14.92 -16.48 -2.60
N LEU A 460 14.25 -15.34 -2.72
CA LEU A 460 13.80 -14.51 -1.60
C LEU A 460 12.30 -14.75 -1.38
N LEU A 461 11.95 -15.27 -0.20
CA LEU A 461 10.57 -15.56 0.19
C LEU A 461 10.15 -14.70 1.37
N PHE A 462 8.90 -14.24 1.37
CA PHE A 462 8.33 -13.45 2.45
C PHE A 462 7.23 -14.24 3.16
N VAL A 463 7.36 -14.46 4.46
CA VAL A 463 6.25 -15.00 5.27
C VAL A 463 5.47 -13.83 5.83
N HIS A 464 4.18 -13.77 5.48
CA HIS A 464 3.29 -12.69 5.89
C HIS A 464 3.78 -11.29 5.44
N GLY A 465 4.43 -11.26 4.26
CA GLY A 465 4.89 -10.05 3.58
C GLY A 465 3.76 -9.23 2.94
N PRO A 466 4.10 -8.25 2.10
CA PRO A 466 3.10 -7.45 1.37
C PRO A 466 2.19 -8.34 0.52
N HIS A 467 0.90 -8.04 0.46
CA HIS A 467 -0.15 -8.86 -0.21
C HIS A 467 -0.44 -10.26 0.38
N ALA A 468 0.34 -10.75 1.36
CA ALA A 468 0.19 -12.10 1.90
C ALA A 468 -0.91 -12.22 2.99
N ALA A 469 -1.42 -11.10 3.49
CA ALA A 469 -2.34 -11.06 4.62
C ALA A 469 -3.72 -10.52 4.21
N GLY A 470 -4.75 -11.35 4.35
CA GLY A 470 -6.14 -10.95 4.22
C GLY A 470 -6.77 -10.61 5.58
N PRO A 471 -7.93 -9.93 5.59
CA PRO A 471 -8.68 -9.66 6.83
C PRO A 471 -9.39 -10.89 7.41
N SER A 472 -9.49 -11.99 6.64
CA SER A 472 -10.14 -13.24 7.08
C SER A 472 -9.14 -14.24 7.65
N GLY A 473 -9.54 -14.92 8.73
CA GLY A 473 -8.78 -16.00 9.37
C GLY A 473 -7.79 -15.53 10.44
N THR A 474 -6.92 -16.44 10.90
CA THR A 474 -5.95 -16.18 11.96
C THR A 474 -4.52 -16.15 11.41
N VAL A 475 -3.66 -15.33 12.04
CA VAL A 475 -2.26 -15.18 11.63
C VAL A 475 -1.50 -16.53 11.71
N PRO A 476 -1.60 -17.32 12.79
CA PRO A 476 -0.91 -18.62 12.86
C PRO A 476 -1.28 -19.55 11.71
N HIS A 477 -2.57 -19.69 11.40
CA HIS A 477 -3.04 -20.53 10.31
C HIS A 477 -2.53 -20.03 8.95
N SER A 478 -2.60 -18.73 8.67
CA SER A 478 -2.08 -18.15 7.42
C SER A 478 -0.58 -18.43 7.23
N VAL A 479 0.20 -18.35 8.31
CA VAL A 479 1.63 -18.65 8.30
C VAL A 479 1.89 -20.15 8.05
N GLU A 480 1.15 -21.04 8.70
CA GLU A 480 1.27 -22.50 8.46
C GLU A 480 0.95 -22.86 6.99
N VAL A 481 -0.04 -22.20 6.38
CA VAL A 481 -0.39 -22.37 4.95
C VAL A 481 0.75 -21.90 4.05
N GLN A 482 1.31 -20.70 4.30
CA GLN A 482 2.44 -20.16 3.52
C GLN A 482 3.67 -21.06 3.62
N LEU A 483 4.04 -21.51 4.83
CA LEU A 483 5.19 -22.39 5.05
C LEU A 483 4.98 -23.77 4.41
N THR A 484 3.75 -24.30 4.43
CA THR A 484 3.43 -25.54 3.73
C THR A 484 3.56 -25.39 2.21
N TYR A 485 3.19 -24.23 1.66
CA TYR A 485 3.43 -23.90 0.26
C TYR A 485 4.93 -23.77 -0.04
N TYR A 486 5.70 -23.05 0.79
CA TYR A 486 7.15 -22.91 0.64
C TYR A 486 7.88 -24.24 0.75
N ALA A 487 7.43 -25.17 1.59
CA ALA A 487 7.99 -26.52 1.61
C ALA A 487 7.83 -27.25 0.26
N LYS A 488 6.72 -27.04 -0.48
CA LYS A 488 6.56 -27.60 -1.84
C LYS A 488 7.60 -26.99 -2.80
N VAL A 489 7.81 -25.68 -2.70
CA VAL A 489 8.79 -24.94 -3.50
C VAL A 489 10.22 -25.43 -3.23
N LEU A 490 10.61 -25.49 -1.96
CA LEU A 490 11.93 -25.94 -1.51
C LEU A 490 12.22 -27.39 -1.91
N ARG A 491 11.23 -28.30 -1.76
CA ARG A 491 11.36 -29.69 -2.24
C ARG A 491 11.58 -29.76 -3.74
N LYS A 492 10.88 -28.94 -4.52
CA LYS A 492 11.06 -28.89 -5.98
C LYS A 492 12.47 -28.43 -6.32
N MET A 493 12.96 -27.37 -5.67
CA MET A 493 14.32 -26.88 -5.88
C MET A 493 15.37 -27.95 -5.57
N SER A 494 15.24 -28.59 -4.42
CA SER A 494 16.17 -29.59 -3.92
C SER A 494 16.21 -30.86 -4.80
N ARG A 495 15.04 -31.38 -5.23
CA ARG A 495 14.94 -32.61 -6.02
C ARG A 495 15.36 -32.44 -7.47
N GLU A 496 14.96 -31.34 -8.09
CA GLU A 496 15.22 -31.09 -9.52
C GLU A 496 16.53 -30.34 -9.76
N GLY A 497 17.29 -30.01 -8.70
CA GLY A 497 18.54 -29.26 -8.81
C GLY A 497 18.35 -27.84 -9.36
N ILE A 498 17.20 -27.22 -9.08
CA ILE A 498 16.90 -25.86 -9.56
C ILE A 498 17.75 -24.87 -8.77
N LYS A 499 18.65 -24.17 -9.48
CA LYS A 499 19.53 -23.15 -8.91
C LYS A 499 18.75 -21.99 -8.31
N SER A 500 17.77 -21.45 -9.04
CA SER A 500 16.98 -20.33 -8.55
C SER A 500 15.57 -20.29 -9.11
N ILE A 501 14.69 -19.67 -8.33
CA ILE A 501 13.29 -19.40 -8.67
C ILE A 501 13.01 -17.91 -8.47
N VAL A 502 12.20 -17.35 -9.36
CA VAL A 502 11.78 -15.95 -9.29
C VAL A 502 10.44 -15.81 -10.02
N PRO A 503 9.47 -15.04 -9.50
CA PRO A 503 8.24 -14.80 -10.23
C PRO A 503 8.51 -14.03 -11.53
N LYS A 504 7.76 -14.37 -12.59
CA LYS A 504 7.79 -13.61 -13.84
C LYS A 504 7.20 -12.23 -13.60
N LYS A 505 7.83 -11.19 -14.16
CA LYS A 505 7.32 -9.81 -14.09
C LYS A 505 5.86 -9.73 -14.53
N LYS A 506 5.53 -10.28 -15.71
CA LYS A 506 4.16 -10.29 -16.24
C LYS A 506 3.13 -10.88 -15.27
N ALA A 507 3.41 -12.04 -14.66
CA ALA A 507 2.49 -12.65 -13.69
C ALA A 507 2.32 -11.79 -12.43
N THR A 508 3.35 -11.03 -12.06
CA THR A 508 3.31 -10.09 -10.94
C THR A 508 2.50 -8.84 -11.30
N ASP A 509 2.70 -8.29 -12.50
CA ASP A 509 1.89 -7.19 -13.03
C ASP A 509 0.41 -7.57 -13.06
N ASP A 510 0.06 -8.73 -13.64
CA ASP A 510 -1.32 -9.23 -13.71
C ASP A 510 -1.95 -9.39 -12.31
N PHE A 511 -1.18 -9.88 -11.33
CA PHE A 511 -1.63 -10.03 -9.95
C PHE A 511 -1.85 -8.68 -9.25
N VAL A 512 -0.94 -7.73 -9.44
CA VAL A 512 -1.06 -6.38 -8.86
C VAL A 512 -2.25 -5.65 -9.46
N GLU A 513 -2.44 -5.72 -10.79
CA GLU A 513 -3.61 -5.15 -11.46
C GLU A 513 -4.93 -5.73 -10.89
N TYR A 514 -4.97 -7.04 -10.66
CA TYR A 514 -6.10 -7.67 -9.99
C TYR A 514 -6.31 -7.13 -8.57
N CYS A 515 -5.24 -7.00 -7.78
CA CYS A 515 -5.30 -6.44 -6.43
C CYS A 515 -5.85 -5.01 -6.44
N ASP A 516 -5.37 -4.14 -7.34
CA ASP A 516 -5.84 -2.77 -7.46
C ASP A 516 -7.34 -2.71 -7.81
N ALA A 517 -7.77 -3.51 -8.78
CA ALA A 517 -9.18 -3.62 -9.17
C ALA A 517 -10.07 -4.18 -8.05
N PHE A 518 -9.55 -5.08 -7.21
CA PHE A 518 -10.24 -5.66 -6.08
C PHE A 518 -10.35 -4.66 -4.92
N PHE A 519 -9.23 -4.11 -4.46
CA PHE A 519 -9.18 -3.23 -3.29
C PHE A 519 -9.93 -1.92 -3.52
N ALA A 520 -10.03 -1.41 -4.75
CA ALA A 520 -10.86 -0.25 -5.08
C ALA A 520 -12.34 -0.40 -4.66
N LYS A 521 -12.85 -1.64 -4.63
CA LYS A 521 -14.22 -2.01 -4.21
C LYS A 521 -14.37 -2.17 -2.70
N THR A 522 -13.26 -2.16 -1.96
CA THR A 522 -13.22 -2.36 -0.51
C THR A 522 -13.07 -1.05 0.23
N VAL A 523 -13.49 -1.02 1.49
CA VAL A 523 -13.29 0.13 2.38
C VAL A 523 -11.81 0.37 2.71
N LEU A 524 -10.91 -0.57 2.41
CA LEU A 524 -9.46 -0.40 2.60
C LEU A 524 -8.87 0.70 1.69
N ALA A 525 -9.60 1.08 0.65
CA ALA A 525 -9.26 2.22 -0.22
C ALA A 525 -9.85 3.57 0.26
N ASP A 526 -10.57 3.61 1.39
CA ASP A 526 -11.23 4.83 1.89
C ASP A 526 -10.26 5.78 2.56
N GLY A 527 -9.30 6.35 1.81
CA GLY A 527 -8.51 7.54 2.19
C GLY A 527 -7.97 7.56 3.63
N CYS A 528 -7.79 6.41 4.28
CA CYS A 528 -7.53 6.32 5.71
C CYS A 528 -6.03 6.40 6.02
N SER A 529 -5.24 6.82 5.03
CA SER A 529 -3.94 7.47 5.18
C SER A 529 -4.14 8.99 5.36
N SER A 530 -3.39 9.60 6.28
CA SER A 530 -3.43 11.06 6.53
C SER A 530 -3.42 11.87 5.23
N CYS A 531 -4.53 12.57 4.99
CA CYS A 531 -4.85 13.22 3.72
C CYS A 531 -4.25 14.64 3.64
N ILE A 532 -3.48 14.94 2.60
CA ILE A 532 -2.72 16.21 2.45
C ILE A 532 -3.40 17.21 1.49
N GLY A 533 -4.33 16.78 0.63
CA GLY A 533 -4.78 17.62 -0.49
C GLY A 533 -5.91 18.63 -0.21
N TYR A 534 -6.96 18.22 0.51
CA TYR A 534 -8.18 19.06 0.70
C TYR A 534 -8.10 19.98 1.92
N ALA A 535 -7.29 19.59 2.90
CA ALA A 535 -7.10 20.33 4.14
C ALA A 535 -6.46 21.73 3.95
N PRO A 536 -5.45 21.93 3.08
CA PRO A 536 -4.86 23.25 2.85
C PRO A 536 -5.84 24.24 2.21
N TYR A 537 -6.72 23.77 1.31
CA TYR A 537 -7.70 24.63 0.66
C TYR A 537 -8.84 25.03 1.59
N ALA A 538 -9.37 24.09 2.38
CA ALA A 538 -10.35 24.38 3.42
C ALA A 538 -9.78 25.29 4.52
N ALA A 539 -8.51 25.09 4.92
CA ALA A 539 -7.81 25.95 5.85
C ALA A 539 -7.56 27.35 5.27
N GLY A 540 -7.21 27.45 3.98
CA GLY A 540 -7.06 28.73 3.27
C GLY A 540 -8.36 29.53 3.22
N LEU A 541 -9.49 28.88 2.87
CA LEU A 541 -10.81 29.51 2.87
C LEU A 541 -11.24 29.98 4.26
N TYR A 542 -10.98 29.18 5.29
CA TYR A 542 -11.27 29.53 6.67
C TYR A 542 -10.38 30.70 7.17
N MET A 543 -9.09 30.68 6.87
CA MET A 543 -8.15 31.76 7.24
C MET A 543 -8.41 33.07 6.50
N ASN A 544 -8.78 33.03 5.22
CA ASN A 544 -9.21 34.25 4.53
C ASN A 544 -10.52 34.78 5.14
N SER A 545 -11.54 33.93 5.29
CA SER A 545 -12.85 34.37 5.80
C SER A 545 -12.79 34.92 7.23
N ARG A 546 -11.83 34.49 8.06
CA ARG A 546 -11.72 34.90 9.46
C ARG A 546 -10.68 35.99 9.71
N TYR A 547 -9.56 35.96 9.00
CA TYR A 547 -8.39 36.79 9.27
C TYR A 547 -7.83 37.53 8.04
N GLY A 548 -8.50 37.44 6.88
CA GLY A 548 -8.07 38.11 5.64
C GLY A 548 -6.77 37.55 5.03
N THR A 549 -6.34 36.36 5.45
CA THR A 549 -5.08 35.76 4.99
C THR A 549 -5.24 35.09 3.63
N GLN A 550 -4.92 35.80 2.56
CA GLN A 550 -5.14 35.37 1.18
C GLN A 550 -4.09 34.39 0.63
N TRP A 551 -2.85 34.42 1.13
CA TRP A 551 -1.77 33.60 0.55
C TRP A 551 -2.00 32.09 0.73
N LEU A 552 -2.61 31.68 1.85
CA LEU A 552 -2.90 30.27 2.15
C LEU A 552 -4.08 29.75 1.32
N GLU A 553 -5.06 30.61 1.02
CA GLU A 553 -6.11 30.31 0.05
C GLU A 553 -5.54 30.14 -1.35
N LEU A 554 -4.66 31.05 -1.79
CA LEU A 554 -4.00 30.96 -3.10
C LEU A 554 -3.13 29.69 -3.22
N PHE A 555 -2.41 29.34 -2.15
CA PHE A 555 -1.62 28.11 -2.09
C PHE A 555 -2.51 26.86 -2.13
N GLY A 556 -3.58 26.82 -1.32
CA GLY A 556 -4.57 25.75 -1.34
C GLY A 556 -5.29 25.63 -2.68
N ALA A 557 -5.64 26.76 -3.30
CA ALA A 557 -6.28 26.83 -4.61
C ALA A 557 -5.33 26.39 -5.72
N ALA A 558 -4.03 26.71 -5.63
CA ALA A 558 -3.01 26.24 -6.56
C ALA A 558 -2.82 24.72 -6.46
N LEU A 559 -2.78 24.16 -5.24
CA LEU A 559 -2.72 22.72 -5.02
C LEU A 559 -4.00 22.01 -5.49
N CYS A 560 -5.18 22.59 -5.26
CA CYS A 560 -6.43 22.11 -5.83
C CYS A 560 -6.45 22.23 -7.35
N GLY A 561 -5.91 23.30 -7.92
CA GLY A 561 -5.81 23.54 -9.36
C GLY A 561 -4.84 22.58 -10.05
N ILE A 562 -3.72 22.25 -9.41
CA ILE A 562 -2.78 21.22 -9.87
C ILE A 562 -3.43 19.84 -9.76
N SER A 563 -4.08 19.53 -8.63
CA SER A 563 -4.75 18.25 -8.42
C SER A 563 -5.93 18.06 -9.38
N ALA A 564 -6.74 19.10 -9.58
CA ALA A 564 -7.81 19.11 -10.57
C ALA A 564 -7.22 19.03 -11.97
N GLY A 565 -6.19 19.80 -12.30
CA GLY A 565 -5.50 19.73 -13.59
C GLY A 565 -4.98 18.32 -13.91
N VAL A 566 -4.36 17.66 -12.93
CA VAL A 566 -3.93 16.26 -13.02
C VAL A 566 -5.11 15.31 -13.14
N PHE A 567 -6.21 15.54 -12.42
CA PHE A 567 -7.45 14.77 -12.55
C PHE A 567 -8.08 14.92 -13.94
N TRP A 568 -8.20 16.14 -14.48
CA TRP A 568 -8.72 16.40 -15.83
C TRP A 568 -7.79 15.87 -16.92
N MET A 569 -6.47 15.91 -16.71
CA MET A 569 -5.48 15.29 -17.60
C MET A 569 -5.56 13.77 -17.58
N ALA A 570 -5.69 13.16 -16.40
CA ALA A 570 -5.86 11.72 -16.23
C ALA A 570 -7.19 11.24 -16.80
N GLU A 571 -8.28 11.98 -16.58
CA GLU A 571 -9.60 11.72 -17.15
C GLU A 571 -9.55 11.81 -18.69
N THR A 572 -8.90 12.84 -19.24
CA THR A 572 -8.69 12.99 -20.68
C THR A 572 -7.82 11.85 -21.24
N ALA A 573 -6.77 11.47 -20.52
CA ALA A 573 -5.89 10.36 -20.89
C ALA A 573 -6.63 9.02 -20.87
N ILE A 574 -7.43 8.74 -19.85
CA ILE A 574 -8.26 7.53 -19.73
C ILE A 574 -9.33 7.50 -20.82
N ALA A 575 -10.01 8.63 -21.07
CA ALA A 575 -11.03 8.77 -22.12
C ALA A 575 -10.46 8.59 -23.53
N ILE A 576 -9.17 8.86 -23.73
CA ILE A 576 -8.46 8.66 -25.01
C ILE A 576 -7.75 7.30 -25.06
N ALA A 577 -7.38 6.69 -23.93
CA ALA A 577 -6.59 5.47 -23.87
C ALA A 577 -7.44 4.19 -23.90
N TYR A 578 -8.53 4.12 -23.14
CA TYR A 578 -9.32 2.89 -22.92
C TYR A 578 -10.27 2.48 -24.06
N PRO A 579 -10.88 3.40 -24.84
CA PRO A 579 -11.73 2.98 -25.93
C PRO A 579 -10.89 2.35 -27.03
N GLU A 580 -11.40 1.27 -27.65
CA GLU A 580 -10.76 0.66 -28.81
C GLU A 580 -10.47 1.73 -29.88
N PRO A 581 -9.38 1.61 -30.68
CA PRO A 581 -8.89 2.68 -31.58
C PRO A 581 -9.96 3.32 -32.49
N TRP A 582 -11.02 2.58 -32.82
CA TRP A 582 -12.17 3.00 -33.63
C TRP A 582 -13.30 3.73 -32.86
N ASN A 583 -13.21 3.83 -31.53
CA ASN A 583 -14.20 4.46 -30.63
C ASN A 583 -13.67 5.70 -29.87
N LYS A 584 -12.38 6.00 -29.97
CA LYS A 584 -11.71 7.09 -29.22
C LYS A 584 -12.28 8.49 -29.51
N GLY A 585 -12.67 8.78 -30.76
CA GLY A 585 -13.28 10.07 -31.12
C GLY A 585 -14.69 10.26 -30.55
N LYS A 586 -15.46 9.17 -30.43
CA LYS A 586 -16.80 9.18 -29.84
C LYS A 586 -16.74 9.46 -28.34
N ALA A 587 -15.83 8.80 -27.63
CA ALA A 587 -15.61 9.03 -26.22
C ALA A 587 -15.23 10.50 -25.93
N LEU A 588 -14.36 11.09 -26.76
CA LEU A 588 -13.94 12.49 -26.61
C LEU A 588 -15.07 13.49 -26.90
N GLY A 589 -15.90 13.25 -27.93
CA GLY A 589 -17.05 14.10 -28.25
C GLY A 589 -18.16 14.04 -27.20
N TYR A 590 -18.45 12.86 -26.65
CA TYR A 590 -19.41 12.73 -25.55
C TYR A 590 -18.90 13.40 -24.27
N TRP A 591 -17.62 13.24 -23.96
CA TRP A 591 -16.97 13.94 -22.85
C TRP A 591 -17.08 15.46 -22.99
N LEU A 592 -16.82 16.01 -24.18
CA LEU A 592 -16.97 17.45 -24.47
C LEU A 592 -18.42 17.94 -24.33
N THR A 593 -19.40 17.18 -24.81
CA THR A 593 -20.82 17.53 -24.68
C THR A 593 -21.27 17.54 -23.23
N PHE A 594 -20.90 16.54 -22.41
CA PHE A 594 -21.21 16.54 -20.97
C PHE A 594 -20.51 17.66 -20.21
N ARG A 595 -19.26 17.96 -20.58
CA ARG A 595 -18.49 19.05 -19.98
C ARG A 595 -19.09 20.43 -20.25
N VAL A 596 -19.58 20.67 -21.48
CA VAL A 596 -20.11 21.99 -21.90
C VAL A 596 -21.59 22.16 -21.55
N SER A 597 -22.39 21.09 -21.59
CA SER A 597 -23.83 21.17 -21.24
C SER A 597 -24.05 21.56 -19.78
N GLY A 598 -23.17 21.14 -18.87
CA GLY A 598 -23.16 21.65 -17.49
C GLY A 598 -23.00 23.17 -17.41
N GLN A 599 -22.11 23.76 -18.22
CA GLN A 599 -21.91 25.21 -18.23
C GLN A 599 -23.10 25.98 -18.81
N ILE A 600 -23.75 25.44 -19.86
CA ILE A 600 -24.92 26.06 -20.48
C ILE A 600 -26.11 26.07 -19.52
N ILE A 601 -26.40 24.93 -18.91
CA ILE A 601 -27.51 24.77 -17.97
C ILE A 601 -27.23 25.59 -16.71
N GLY A 602 -26.00 25.57 -16.23
CA GLY A 602 -25.53 26.38 -15.12
C GLY A 602 -25.68 27.88 -15.34
N GLY A 603 -25.26 28.35 -16.51
CA GLY A 603 -25.43 29.72 -16.94
C GLY A 603 -26.90 30.11 -17.06
N ALA A 604 -27.75 29.24 -17.63
CA ALA A 604 -29.18 29.50 -17.78
C ALA A 604 -29.93 29.55 -16.43
N VAL A 605 -29.60 28.64 -15.50
CA VAL A 605 -30.17 28.63 -14.14
C VAL A 605 -29.72 29.86 -13.37
N ASN A 606 -28.43 30.21 -13.42
CA ASN A 606 -27.89 31.38 -12.73
C ASN A 606 -28.44 32.69 -13.32
N LEU A 607 -28.58 32.77 -14.64
CA LEU A 607 -29.19 33.91 -15.33
C LEU A 607 -30.68 34.02 -14.99
N GLY A 608 -31.44 32.92 -14.98
CA GLY A 608 -32.86 32.92 -14.65
C GLY A 608 -33.14 33.32 -13.20
N LEU A 609 -32.34 32.83 -12.25
CA LEU A 609 -32.48 33.15 -10.83
C LEU A 609 -32.07 34.59 -10.50
N ASN A 610 -31.12 35.16 -11.26
CA ASN A 610 -30.60 36.51 -11.02
C ASN A 610 -31.04 37.55 -12.06
N ALA A 611 -31.98 37.22 -12.97
CA ALA A 611 -32.39 38.09 -14.07
C ALA A 611 -32.91 39.48 -13.63
N LYS A 612 -33.33 39.60 -12.37
CA LYS A 612 -33.84 40.84 -11.76
C LYS A 612 -32.96 41.41 -10.65
N ALA A 613 -31.83 40.78 -10.33
CA ALA A 613 -30.93 41.19 -9.25
C ALA A 613 -29.79 42.07 -9.78
N ASN A 614 -29.64 43.28 -9.24
CA ASN A 614 -28.59 44.24 -9.60
C ASN A 614 -27.57 44.48 -8.44
N THR A 615 -27.46 43.53 -7.50
CA THR A 615 -26.53 43.60 -6.36
C THR A 615 -25.68 42.33 -6.29
N ALA A 616 -24.47 42.43 -5.73
CA ALA A 616 -23.58 41.29 -5.57
C ALA A 616 -24.15 40.29 -4.54
N GLY A 617 -24.34 39.03 -4.92
CA GLY A 617 -24.92 37.97 -4.08
C GLY A 617 -24.29 36.60 -4.30
N LYS A 618 -24.39 35.72 -3.29
CA LYS A 618 -23.88 34.33 -3.29
C LYS A 618 -24.90 33.35 -3.93
N VAL A 619 -24.38 32.32 -4.59
CA VAL A 619 -25.16 31.28 -5.29
C VAL A 619 -25.92 30.39 -4.29
N SER A 620 -27.21 30.10 -4.57
CA SER A 620 -28.12 29.33 -3.70
C SER A 620 -27.87 27.81 -3.72
N TYR A 621 -28.12 27.14 -2.59
CA TYR A 621 -28.06 25.68 -2.41
C TYR A 621 -28.94 24.90 -3.41
N THR A 622 -30.06 25.49 -3.85
CA THR A 622 -30.96 24.92 -4.87
C THR A 622 -30.27 24.72 -6.21
N VAL A 623 -29.31 25.59 -6.55
CA VAL A 623 -28.52 25.48 -7.78
C VAL A 623 -27.68 24.21 -7.75
N TYR A 624 -27.04 23.91 -6.62
CA TYR A 624 -26.20 22.73 -6.46
C TYR A 624 -26.98 21.41 -6.59
N ILE A 625 -28.19 21.33 -6.03
CA ILE A 625 -29.04 20.12 -6.12
C ILE A 625 -29.49 19.85 -7.56
N LEU A 626 -29.85 20.89 -8.32
CA LEU A 626 -30.23 20.77 -9.73
C LEU A 626 -29.07 20.29 -10.62
N PHE A 627 -27.85 20.77 -10.35
CA PHE A 627 -26.65 20.33 -11.07
C PHE A 627 -26.34 18.85 -10.86
N ILE A 628 -26.54 18.32 -9.65
CA ILE A 628 -26.32 16.91 -9.32
C ILE A 628 -27.29 16.02 -10.08
N ALA A 629 -28.57 16.40 -10.15
CA ALA A 629 -29.59 15.63 -10.87
C ALA A 629 -29.33 15.56 -12.39
N ILE A 630 -28.81 16.63 -12.98
CA ILE A 630 -28.52 16.72 -14.43
C ILE A 630 -27.28 15.90 -14.80
N GLN A 631 -26.26 15.88 -13.93
CA GLN A 631 -25.07 15.04 -14.11
C GLN A 631 -25.42 13.54 -14.09
N ALA A 632 -26.42 13.13 -13.31
CA ALA A 632 -26.87 11.74 -13.23
C ALA A 632 -27.60 11.24 -14.51
N ALA A 633 -28.17 12.13 -15.31
CA ALA A 633 -28.92 11.78 -16.53
C ALA A 633 -28.02 11.56 -17.77
N GLY A 634 -26.76 11.99 -17.72
CA GLY A 634 -25.86 11.98 -18.86
C GLY A 634 -25.60 10.61 -19.51
N PRO A 635 -25.35 9.53 -18.74
CA PRO A 635 -25.06 8.21 -19.31
C PRO A 635 -26.15 7.67 -20.27
N PHE A 636 -27.42 8.07 -20.07
CA PHE A 636 -28.56 7.58 -20.85
C PHE A 636 -28.71 8.26 -22.22
N VAL A 637 -28.29 9.53 -22.33
CA VAL A 637 -28.35 10.32 -23.58
C VAL A 637 -27.21 9.92 -24.53
N ALA A 638 -26.09 9.43 -23.99
CA ALA A 638 -24.91 9.00 -24.76
C ALA A 638 -25.18 7.81 -25.71
N PHE A 639 -26.23 7.02 -25.46
CA PHE A 639 -26.60 5.88 -26.30
C PHE A 639 -27.18 6.25 -27.68
N LEU A 640 -27.52 7.53 -27.94
CA LEU A 640 -28.41 7.90 -29.05
C LEU A 640 -27.79 8.68 -30.23
N LEU A 641 -26.48 8.98 -30.30
CA LEU A 641 -25.97 9.96 -31.30
C LEU A 641 -24.75 9.51 -32.16
N ASN A 642 -24.74 9.89 -33.45
CA ASN A 642 -23.92 9.36 -34.58
C ASN A 642 -22.59 10.12 -34.91
N LYS A 643 -21.70 9.52 -35.75
CA LYS A 643 -20.23 9.81 -35.99
C LYS A 643 -19.88 10.91 -37.04
N PRO A 644 -18.68 11.58 -36.98
CA PRO A 644 -17.60 11.34 -37.99
C PRO A 644 -16.10 11.60 -37.57
N VAL A 645 -15.13 11.26 -38.46
CA VAL A 645 -13.65 11.06 -38.26
C VAL A 645 -12.83 11.76 -39.39
N TRP A 646 -12.08 12.87 -39.15
CA TRP A 646 -11.45 13.65 -40.24
C TRP A 646 -9.94 13.99 -40.17
N PHE A 647 -9.20 13.57 -39.14
CA PHE A 647 -7.75 13.83 -39.00
C PHE A 647 -6.95 12.63 -38.49
N SER A 648 -5.69 12.50 -38.94
CA SER A 648 -4.78 11.44 -38.50
C SER A 648 -4.42 11.55 -37.00
N VAL A 649 -3.86 10.48 -36.42
CA VAL A 649 -3.49 10.44 -34.99
C VAL A 649 -2.41 11.46 -34.64
N ARG A 650 -1.39 11.58 -35.49
CA ARG A 650 -0.26 12.51 -35.28
C ARG A 650 -0.71 13.97 -35.41
N THR A 651 -1.61 14.25 -36.35
CA THR A 651 -2.22 15.56 -36.54
C THR A 651 -3.05 15.99 -35.34
N ARG A 652 -3.78 15.05 -34.72
CA ARG A 652 -4.53 15.32 -33.49
C ARG A 652 -3.61 15.60 -32.30
N ALA A 653 -2.49 14.89 -32.18
CA ALA A 653 -1.48 15.16 -31.14
C ALA A 653 -0.83 16.55 -31.30
N LEU A 654 -0.51 16.95 -32.54
CA LEU A 654 -0.03 18.30 -32.84
C LEU A 654 -1.08 19.37 -32.48
N GLY A 655 -2.35 19.08 -32.72
CA GLY A 655 -3.47 19.93 -32.32
C GLY A 655 -3.50 20.18 -30.81
N SER A 656 -3.40 19.12 -30.01
CA SER A 656 -3.38 19.24 -28.54
C SER A 656 -2.21 20.08 -28.03
N PHE A 657 -1.03 19.94 -28.62
CA PHE A 657 0.16 20.72 -28.25
C PHE A 657 0.01 22.20 -28.62
N LEU A 658 -0.33 22.50 -29.87
CA LEU A 658 -0.48 23.88 -30.36
C LEU A 658 -1.69 24.58 -29.73
N GLY A 659 -2.76 23.86 -29.43
CA GLY A 659 -3.94 24.39 -28.74
C GLY A 659 -3.62 24.91 -27.35
N GLY A 660 -2.75 24.23 -26.61
CA GLY A 660 -2.28 24.71 -25.31
C GLY A 660 -1.47 26.01 -25.43
N ILE A 661 -0.54 26.08 -26.38
CA ILE A 661 0.30 27.27 -26.62
C ILE A 661 -0.56 28.47 -27.03
N THR A 662 -1.47 28.29 -27.98
CA THR A 662 -2.30 29.39 -28.49
C THR A 662 -3.30 29.88 -27.45
N ALA A 663 -3.84 28.99 -26.61
CA ALA A 663 -4.67 29.38 -25.47
C ALA A 663 -3.90 30.22 -24.45
N ILE A 664 -2.67 29.83 -24.10
CA ILE A 664 -1.83 30.61 -23.18
C ILE A 664 -1.57 32.01 -23.74
N ILE A 665 -1.18 32.10 -25.01
CA ILE A 665 -0.87 33.39 -25.65
C ILE A 665 -2.11 34.27 -25.74
N SER A 666 -3.25 33.72 -26.20
CA SER A 666 -4.49 34.49 -26.35
C SER A 666 -5.04 34.98 -25.00
N GLY A 667 -4.95 34.14 -23.97
CA GLY A 667 -5.35 34.51 -22.61
C GLY A 667 -4.50 35.64 -22.03
N ASN A 668 -3.19 35.60 -22.23
CA ASN A 668 -2.29 36.68 -21.78
C ASN A 668 -2.54 37.99 -22.55
N ILE A 669 -2.83 37.92 -23.85
CA ILE A 669 -3.18 39.10 -24.65
C ILE A 669 -4.50 39.73 -24.16
N LEU A 670 -5.50 38.90 -23.85
CA LEU A 670 -6.76 39.37 -23.28
C LEU A 670 -6.55 40.00 -21.90
N GLY A 671 -5.77 39.35 -21.03
CA GLY A 671 -5.40 39.90 -19.72
C GLY A 671 -4.73 41.26 -19.85
N TYR A 672 -3.69 41.37 -20.69
CA TYR A 672 -3.01 42.63 -20.97
C TYR A 672 -3.95 43.74 -21.51
N TRP A 673 -4.92 43.38 -22.37
CA TRP A 673 -5.94 44.31 -22.86
C TRP A 673 -6.86 44.80 -21.73
N ILE A 674 -7.33 43.88 -20.89
CA ILE A 674 -8.24 44.17 -19.76
C ILE A 674 -7.52 44.92 -18.63
N ASP A 675 -6.20 44.84 -18.52
CA ASP A 675 -5.41 45.54 -17.51
C ASP A 675 -4.91 46.92 -17.97
N ARG A 676 -5.09 47.27 -19.26
CA ARG A 676 -4.63 48.53 -19.83
C ARG A 676 -5.34 49.78 -19.30
N THR A 677 -4.75 50.47 -18.32
CA THR A 677 -5.36 51.62 -17.62
C THR A 677 -5.58 52.88 -18.46
N ARG A 678 -4.93 53.01 -19.62
CA ARG A 678 -5.08 54.17 -20.53
C ARG A 678 -6.44 54.25 -21.23
N ILE A 679 -7.25 53.18 -21.20
CA ILE A 679 -8.58 53.14 -21.84
C ILE A 679 -9.65 52.87 -20.76
N PRO A 680 -10.80 53.56 -20.74
CA PRO A 680 -11.85 53.31 -19.77
C PRO A 680 -12.31 51.84 -19.75
N LEU A 681 -12.46 51.25 -18.56
CA LEU A 681 -12.84 49.84 -18.36
C LEU A 681 -14.09 49.44 -19.17
N LYS A 682 -15.13 50.29 -19.14
CA LYS A 682 -16.38 50.07 -19.88
C LYS A 682 -16.18 49.92 -21.39
N ARG A 683 -15.21 50.63 -21.98
CA ARG A 683 -14.86 50.50 -23.40
C ARG A 683 -14.02 49.24 -23.65
N ARG A 684 -13.07 48.91 -22.77
CA ARG A 684 -12.22 47.71 -22.89
C ARG A 684 -13.04 46.42 -22.83
N VAL A 685 -13.96 46.34 -21.88
CA VAL A 685 -14.92 45.24 -21.68
C VAL A 685 -15.81 45.12 -22.92
N ARG A 686 -16.52 46.19 -23.31
CA ARG A 686 -17.42 46.13 -24.49
C ARG A 686 -16.71 45.77 -25.80
N LEU A 687 -15.51 46.32 -26.02
CA LEU A 687 -14.72 45.99 -27.21
C LEU A 687 -14.21 44.54 -27.14
N GLY A 688 -13.74 44.09 -25.97
CA GLY A 688 -13.33 42.70 -25.76
C GLY A 688 -14.46 41.73 -26.04
N PHE A 689 -15.65 41.97 -25.47
CA PHE A 689 -16.85 41.18 -25.75
C PHE A 689 -17.22 41.17 -27.23
N ALA A 690 -17.26 42.36 -27.87
CA ALA A 690 -17.61 42.46 -29.28
C ALA A 690 -16.63 41.68 -30.17
N VAL A 691 -15.33 41.78 -29.91
CA VAL A 691 -14.29 41.05 -30.65
C VAL A 691 -14.43 39.55 -30.44
N ILE A 692 -14.63 39.09 -29.19
CA ILE A 692 -14.78 37.68 -28.87
C ILE A 692 -16.01 37.10 -29.59
N VAL A 693 -17.17 37.78 -29.50
CA VAL A 693 -18.41 37.29 -30.12
C VAL A 693 -18.32 37.28 -31.65
N ILE A 694 -17.72 38.30 -32.27
CA ILE A 694 -17.55 38.37 -33.73
C ILE A 694 -16.62 37.24 -34.21
N LEU A 695 -15.47 37.05 -33.55
CA LEU A 695 -14.53 35.99 -33.91
C LEU A 695 -15.14 34.60 -33.71
N GLN A 696 -15.90 34.42 -32.63
CA GLN A 696 -16.61 33.17 -32.35
C GLN A 696 -17.62 32.88 -33.47
N GLY A 697 -18.44 33.85 -33.86
CA GLY A 697 -19.37 33.69 -34.98
C GLY A 697 -18.67 33.34 -36.30
N ALA A 698 -17.55 33.99 -36.61
CA ALA A 698 -16.75 33.70 -37.79
C ALA A 698 -16.17 32.27 -37.77
N TRP A 699 -15.60 31.84 -36.64
CA TRP A 699 -15.01 30.50 -36.50
C TRP A 699 -16.05 29.38 -36.51
N TRP A 700 -17.22 29.57 -35.89
CA TRP A 700 -18.31 28.59 -35.98
C TRP A 700 -18.90 28.49 -37.38
N THR A 701 -18.98 29.61 -38.10
CA THR A 701 -19.39 29.61 -39.52
C THR A 701 -18.37 28.84 -40.36
N TRP A 702 -17.08 29.08 -40.15
CA TRP A 702 -16.00 28.34 -40.81
C TRP A 702 -16.04 26.84 -40.47
N ALA A 703 -16.22 26.48 -39.20
CA ALA A 703 -16.38 25.11 -38.75
C ALA A 703 -17.57 24.42 -39.43
N THR A 704 -18.71 25.11 -39.53
CA THR A 704 -19.92 24.57 -40.17
C THR A 704 -19.71 24.31 -41.65
N ILE A 705 -19.05 25.22 -42.37
CA ILE A 705 -18.70 25.05 -43.79
C ILE A 705 -17.78 23.84 -43.97
N ILE A 706 -16.74 23.72 -43.14
CA ILE A 706 -15.76 22.62 -43.22
C ILE A 706 -16.40 21.27 -42.85
N VAL A 707 -17.18 21.22 -41.76
CA VAL A 707 -17.94 20.04 -41.33
C VAL A 707 -18.89 19.57 -42.44
N THR A 708 -19.59 20.50 -43.10
CA THR A 708 -20.53 20.18 -44.20
C THR A 708 -19.79 19.65 -45.43
N ARG A 709 -18.58 20.16 -45.72
CA ARG A 709 -17.74 19.65 -46.80
C ARG A 709 -17.18 18.27 -46.47
N PHE A 710 -16.59 18.10 -45.28
CA PHE A 710 -15.93 16.86 -44.85
C PHE A 710 -16.92 15.73 -44.53
N SER A 711 -18.15 16.06 -44.14
CA SER A 711 -19.22 15.07 -44.02
C SER A 711 -19.70 14.54 -45.37
N ARG A 712 -19.36 15.19 -46.49
CA ARG A 712 -19.62 14.67 -47.84
C ARG A 712 -18.41 13.96 -48.44
N THR A 713 -17.20 14.48 -48.20
CA THR A 713 -15.97 13.96 -48.82
C THR A 713 -15.20 12.95 -47.97
N HIS A 714 -15.57 12.82 -46.69
CA HIS A 714 -14.95 11.92 -45.70
C HIS A 714 -13.40 11.89 -45.74
N PRO A 715 -12.73 13.04 -45.72
CA PRO A 715 -11.28 13.09 -45.83
C PRO A 715 -10.62 12.68 -44.50
N THR A 716 -9.38 12.20 -44.56
CA THR A 716 -8.53 12.00 -43.37
C THR A 716 -7.21 12.72 -43.59
N TYR A 717 -7.09 13.95 -43.10
CA TYR A 717 -5.91 14.77 -43.36
C TYR A 717 -4.76 14.51 -42.36
N ASP A 718 -3.55 14.39 -42.89
CA ASP A 718 -2.27 14.46 -42.17
C ASP A 718 -1.63 15.85 -42.34
N TRP A 719 -0.64 16.22 -41.51
CA TRP A 719 -0.05 17.57 -41.58
C TRP A 719 0.77 17.81 -42.86
N SER A 720 1.09 16.75 -43.60
CA SER A 720 1.76 16.81 -44.90
C SER A 720 0.81 17.15 -46.04
N ASP A 721 -0.51 17.10 -45.81
CA ASP A 721 -1.49 17.29 -46.88
C ASP A 721 -1.70 18.77 -47.19
N SER A 722 -1.82 19.10 -48.48
CA SER A 722 -1.96 20.49 -48.95
C SER A 722 -3.23 21.18 -48.44
N GLU A 723 -4.28 20.41 -48.13
CA GLU A 723 -5.55 20.91 -47.59
C GLU A 723 -5.63 20.87 -46.06
N PHE A 724 -4.61 20.37 -45.37
CA PHE A 724 -4.56 20.22 -43.91
C PHE A 724 -4.97 21.48 -43.14
N GLY A 725 -4.40 22.61 -43.53
CA GLY A 725 -4.59 23.90 -42.86
C GLY A 725 -6.06 24.36 -42.84
N GLN A 726 -6.87 23.93 -43.82
CA GLN A 726 -8.25 24.39 -43.97
C GLN A 726 -9.16 23.89 -42.84
N GLY A 727 -8.90 22.69 -42.31
CA GLY A 727 -9.64 22.14 -41.18
C GLY A 727 -8.89 22.23 -39.86
N PHE A 728 -7.55 22.14 -39.85
CA PHE A 728 -6.76 22.22 -38.63
C PHE A 728 -6.76 23.63 -38.02
N GLY A 729 -6.80 24.67 -38.87
CA GLY A 729 -6.94 26.05 -38.40
C GLY A 729 -8.19 26.24 -37.55
N VAL A 730 -9.33 25.68 -37.99
CA VAL A 730 -10.60 25.73 -37.24
C VAL A 730 -10.44 25.20 -35.82
N PHE A 731 -9.76 24.05 -35.66
CA PHE A 731 -9.53 23.45 -34.34
C PHE A 731 -8.72 24.37 -33.41
N VAL A 732 -7.63 24.95 -33.91
CA VAL A 732 -6.77 25.85 -33.11
C VAL A 732 -7.53 27.14 -32.76
N PHE A 733 -8.26 27.73 -33.69
CA PHE A 733 -9.00 28.97 -33.46
C PHE A 733 -10.21 28.78 -32.55
N LEU A 734 -10.91 27.64 -32.62
CA LEU A 734 -11.96 27.32 -31.65
C LEU A 734 -11.40 27.12 -30.24
N THR A 735 -10.18 26.59 -30.10
CA THR A 735 -9.49 26.48 -28.80
C THR A 735 -9.15 27.88 -28.25
N VAL A 736 -8.67 28.78 -29.11
CA VAL A 736 -8.45 30.19 -28.75
C VAL A 736 -9.77 30.86 -28.34
N GLY A 737 -10.84 30.68 -29.11
CA GLY A 737 -12.15 31.25 -28.80
C GLY A 737 -12.72 30.73 -27.49
N PHE A 738 -12.54 29.45 -27.19
CA PHE A 738 -12.92 28.88 -25.90
C PHE A 738 -12.17 29.54 -24.75
N GLN A 739 -10.83 29.65 -24.85
CA GLN A 739 -10.01 30.27 -23.81
C GLN A 739 -10.39 31.74 -23.57
N LEU A 740 -10.62 32.50 -24.65
CA LEU A 740 -11.02 33.90 -24.56
C LEU A 740 -12.40 34.05 -23.92
N ASN A 741 -13.37 33.18 -24.24
CA ASN A 741 -14.68 33.20 -23.60
C ASN A 741 -14.59 32.84 -22.12
N TYR A 742 -13.81 31.81 -21.78
CA TYR A 742 -13.67 31.33 -20.40
C TYR A 742 -13.03 32.36 -19.48
N LEU A 743 -11.99 33.07 -19.95
CA LEU A 743 -11.33 34.11 -19.16
C LEU A 743 -12.09 35.44 -19.13
N TYR A 744 -13.02 35.65 -20.07
CA TYR A 744 -13.81 36.87 -20.15
C TYR A 744 -15.09 36.84 -19.29
N LEU A 745 -15.66 35.64 -19.08
CA LEU A 745 -16.76 35.37 -18.14
C LEU A 745 -16.29 35.50 -16.69
#